data_AF-A0A958XZF4-F1
#
_entry.id   AF-A0A958XZF4-F1
#
_cell.length_a   1.000
_cell.length_b   1.000
_cell.length_c   1.000
_cell.angle_alpha   90.00
_cell.angle_beta   90.00
_cell.angle_gamma   90.00
#
_symmetry.space_group_name_H-M   'P 1'
#
loop_
_entity.id
_entity.type
_entity.pdbx_description
1 polymer ?
#
loop_
_entity_poly.entity_id
_entity_poly.type
_entity_poly.pdbx_seq_one_letter_code
_entity_poly.pdbx_strand_id
1 'polypeptide(L)'
;MIIRIVWLMAILLYVIQLRAQFAVTGADTPAFGPQELIEEVCLGEGIQVLDIQYSGVPAAVGRFSGGDNIIGLEEGFLMTTGFAATASGGAGSDLPSWWEANIPNGSMASHPDLSGLANDEIFDVAVYTIRFIPTGDSIMFRYVFASDEYPTFVCSKFNDVFGFFLTGPDQDGNTTTINIAKVPGTDLPVSINSVNNGNPGDHPLSNLSFCDGENGSLDNAALFNATHPNSAPVYNGYTDVFVARAAVTPCQEYTMALVLADIGDALWDSGLFFEAKSFCSFAGGGHASEEVTIVESCSPGLLEVALDNFPDDDFPLTYTITGTAEAGVDYVFPGLSDGGQVEGPAGSWLLELQAEDDGLAEGIETIEIRLQGATCSEKTVTIRLVDPLRIEGPPSALCTSGPVTLTVVGDSAALADYPLIWNTGQEGASIQVVPQETTEYVLDYGGYSYSCRVPFTVEVANPEVELNLELCSNDEGVLVNGTRYDFFNPAGVEVLEGGSAFGCDSTVYINITPKASSYLQSGICAGQGMTVNGTLYDAGNPSGMEVIVGGAQDGCDSVVYINLSVYPQQSSSLEATVNEGESYVLGGQSFTANGSYELVFSDQNGCDSLVFLQLNIKTQTTILTDSIAVGQVESLCLDTSIFQSIGSFFNACPQPDAGTEWILQDNVACLEYAGLAPGVDTACIAVCDGAAFCDTTILIVSVFDNLLAALDDYDTTFYNAAASIDVLANDWISATVVDTQYIVTAPVNGIASVNPDGSIAYTPQLSDCLEEDAFTYAICNSVGCDTATVYLYLNGVAGACDAVWPGDVNNDGKVNQVDHWAIGLGYGLTGPVRPNASNAWQAQPMIDWNGSLYFIYTFNRKFADSNGDGEINSGDTYAIYSNWGLSHPLRPEGFDYPDRPISVLLEQEIQASEYTEISLHLGESTWPLPDAYGLAFEAYFDPSRVADVQFSTTGSWLGTAGEDMMELTKVFPSIGKVQVSLVRTDHLPQPGSGRVGTLRLLCPGGDCGECTVRNIQFLQSDGHAFDVEGEFTWQAESLSSVNSRLERQVQLFPNPVREILQVGLPGAGSASLVGVNGQQAWEGALKQGWNEVFVKDLRPGVYILRIQLQKGTVAKKVIVLSDKN
;
A
#
# COMPACT_ATOMS: atom_id res chain seq x y z
N MET A 1 19.28 -45.88 55.94
CA MET A 1 18.21 -45.96 54.93
C MET A 1 17.88 -44.60 54.35
N ILE A 2 17.62 -43.57 55.17
CA ILE A 2 17.25 -42.21 54.72
C ILE A 2 18.26 -41.57 53.75
N ILE A 3 19.58 -41.70 53.98
CA ILE A 3 20.62 -41.11 53.12
C ILE A 3 20.60 -41.65 51.67
N ARG A 4 20.10 -42.88 51.42
CA ARG A 4 19.97 -43.41 50.04
C ARG A 4 18.72 -42.91 49.30
N ILE A 5 17.73 -42.37 50.01
CA ILE A 5 16.50 -41.85 49.40
C ILE A 5 16.70 -40.39 48.97
N VAL A 6 17.43 -39.59 49.75
CA VAL A 6 17.80 -38.22 49.40
C VAL A 6 18.63 -38.16 48.10
N TRP A 7 19.57 -39.10 47.91
CA TRP A 7 20.33 -39.21 46.65
C TRP A 7 19.52 -39.70 45.45
N LEU A 8 18.37 -40.36 45.67
CA LEU A 8 17.46 -40.78 44.59
C LEU A 8 16.45 -39.68 44.23
N MET A 9 16.07 -38.83 45.19
CA MET A 9 15.20 -37.66 44.93
C MET A 9 15.96 -36.49 44.30
N ALA A 10 17.25 -36.30 44.60
CA ALA A 10 18.07 -35.28 43.95
C ALA A 10 18.32 -35.54 42.44
N ILE A 11 18.20 -36.81 42.00
CA ILE A 11 18.34 -37.20 40.59
C ILE A 11 16.98 -37.09 39.84
N LEU A 12 15.86 -37.04 40.56
CA LEU A 12 14.51 -36.98 39.97
C LEU A 12 13.94 -35.56 39.84
N LEU A 13 14.72 -34.53 40.25
CA LEU A 13 14.33 -33.11 40.22
C LEU A 13 15.04 -32.31 39.11
N TYR A 14 15.80 -32.98 38.25
CA TYR A 14 16.24 -32.40 36.97
C TYR A 14 15.09 -32.55 35.96
N VAL A 15 14.07 -31.70 36.09
CA VAL A 15 13.00 -31.62 35.09
C VAL A 15 13.62 -31.08 33.81
N ILE A 16 13.70 -31.94 32.80
CA ILE A 16 14.13 -31.60 31.45
C ILE A 16 13.15 -30.54 30.94
N GLN A 17 13.65 -29.34 30.63
CA GLN A 17 12.93 -28.45 29.73
C GLN A 17 12.94 -29.13 28.36
N LEU A 18 11.78 -29.63 27.94
CA LEU A 18 11.55 -30.01 26.56
C LEU A 18 11.41 -28.72 25.75
N ARG A 19 12.55 -28.14 25.36
CA ARG A 19 12.59 -27.31 24.15
C ARG A 19 12.32 -28.22 22.95
N ALA A 20 11.77 -27.68 21.88
CA ALA A 20 11.87 -28.35 20.58
C ALA A 20 13.36 -28.62 20.33
N GLN A 21 13.69 -29.89 20.06
CA GLN A 21 15.06 -30.32 19.82
C GLN A 21 15.24 -30.44 18.32
N PHE A 22 16.34 -29.92 17.79
CA PHE A 22 16.74 -30.14 16.41
C PHE A 22 16.68 -31.63 16.08
N ALA A 23 15.83 -31.99 15.13
CA ALA A 23 15.50 -33.38 14.84
C ALA A 23 15.56 -33.61 13.34
N VAL A 24 16.36 -34.59 12.91
CA VAL A 24 16.40 -35.06 11.52
C VAL A 24 15.75 -36.44 11.42
N THR A 25 14.96 -36.64 10.37
CA THR A 25 14.49 -37.95 9.91
C THR A 25 15.09 -38.26 8.53
N GLY A 26 15.94 -39.30 8.46
CA GLY A 26 16.57 -39.73 7.20
C GLY A 26 15.59 -40.43 6.26
N ALA A 27 15.79 -40.25 4.95
CA ALA A 27 14.98 -40.84 3.88
C ALA A 27 15.26 -42.33 3.61
N ASP A 28 16.01 -42.99 4.50
CA ASP A 28 16.18 -44.44 4.56
C ASP A 28 15.19 -45.12 5.54
N THR A 29 14.30 -44.34 6.17
CA THR A 29 13.32 -44.83 7.16
C THR A 29 11.87 -44.81 6.64
N PRO A 30 11.06 -45.87 6.86
CA PRO A 30 9.62 -45.82 6.54
C PRO A 30 8.94 -44.76 7.42
N ALA A 31 8.19 -43.79 6.89
CA ALA A 31 7.45 -43.81 5.63
C ALA A 31 7.88 -42.80 4.56
N PHE A 32 9.12 -42.30 4.59
CA PHE A 32 9.61 -41.24 3.69
C PHE A 32 10.77 -41.73 2.82
N GLY A 33 10.83 -41.26 1.57
CA GLY A 33 11.92 -41.51 0.63
C GLY A 33 12.44 -40.22 0.00
N PRO A 34 13.51 -40.27 -0.82
CA PRO A 34 14.11 -39.08 -1.40
C PRO A 34 13.17 -38.27 -2.30
N GLN A 35 12.25 -38.92 -3.02
CA GLN A 35 11.28 -38.23 -3.89
C GLN A 35 10.24 -37.50 -3.04
N GLU A 36 9.73 -38.15 -1.99
CA GLU A 36 8.75 -37.62 -1.06
C GLU A 36 9.27 -36.39 -0.28
N LEU A 37 10.57 -36.29 -0.02
CA LEU A 37 11.17 -35.06 0.54
C LEU A 37 10.95 -33.84 -0.37
N ILE A 38 11.07 -34.02 -1.69
CA ILE A 38 10.82 -32.91 -2.62
C ILE A 38 9.30 -32.65 -2.69
N GLU A 39 8.50 -33.68 -2.90
CA GLU A 39 7.05 -33.57 -3.10
C GLU A 39 6.27 -33.02 -1.88
N GLU A 40 6.68 -33.37 -0.66
CA GLU A 40 5.96 -33.01 0.58
C GLU A 40 6.64 -31.90 1.40
N VAL A 41 7.93 -31.60 1.19
CA VAL A 41 8.70 -30.66 2.03
C VAL A 41 9.35 -29.52 1.23
N CYS A 42 9.93 -29.77 0.06
CA CYS A 42 10.66 -28.75 -0.70
C CYS A 42 9.76 -27.75 -1.45
N LEU A 43 8.73 -28.27 -2.13
CA LEU A 43 7.94 -27.50 -3.10
C LEU A 43 7.02 -26.48 -2.42
N GLY A 44 7.14 -25.24 -2.85
CA GLY A 44 6.21 -24.15 -2.57
C GLY A 44 5.20 -23.94 -3.70
N GLU A 45 4.56 -22.78 -3.69
CA GLU A 45 3.55 -22.44 -4.70
C GLU A 45 4.17 -22.17 -6.08
N GLY A 46 3.33 -22.27 -7.12
CA GLY A 46 3.66 -21.94 -8.50
C GLY A 46 4.64 -22.86 -9.25
N ILE A 47 5.18 -23.91 -8.62
CA ILE A 47 6.00 -24.93 -9.29
C ILE A 47 5.12 -26.11 -9.73
N GLN A 48 4.89 -26.27 -11.04
CA GLN A 48 4.31 -27.50 -11.59
C GLN A 48 5.43 -28.52 -11.84
N VAL A 49 5.61 -29.48 -10.94
CA VAL A 49 6.56 -30.57 -11.14
C VAL A 49 6.13 -31.52 -12.27
N LEU A 50 7.10 -31.91 -13.10
CA LEU A 50 6.97 -32.90 -14.17
C LEU A 50 7.65 -34.25 -13.83
N ASP A 51 8.81 -34.20 -13.17
CA ASP A 51 9.62 -35.37 -12.81
C ASP A 51 10.60 -35.01 -11.69
N ILE A 52 10.84 -35.93 -10.75
CA ILE A 52 11.83 -35.79 -9.67
C ILE A 52 12.70 -37.04 -9.67
N GLN A 53 14.02 -36.86 -9.75
CA GLN A 53 15.00 -37.93 -9.69
C GLN A 53 16.02 -37.64 -8.61
N TYR A 54 16.44 -38.69 -7.88
CA TYR A 54 17.52 -38.62 -6.90
C TYR A 54 18.63 -39.61 -7.27
N SER A 55 19.89 -39.17 -7.18
CA SER A 55 21.08 -39.98 -7.40
C SER A 55 22.05 -39.77 -6.24
N GLY A 56 22.25 -40.82 -5.45
CA GLY A 56 23.03 -40.81 -4.22
C GLY A 56 22.64 -41.96 -3.31
N VAL A 57 23.07 -41.91 -2.05
CA VAL A 57 22.66 -42.88 -1.01
C VAL A 57 21.48 -42.28 -0.23
N PRO A 58 20.30 -42.94 -0.11
CA PRO A 58 19.12 -42.34 0.54
C PRO A 58 19.32 -41.85 1.99
N ALA A 59 20.30 -42.39 2.71
CA ALA A 59 20.65 -41.94 4.06
C ALA A 59 21.38 -40.57 4.09
N ALA A 60 21.81 -40.06 2.94
CA ALA A 60 22.45 -38.77 2.74
C ALA A 60 21.45 -37.59 2.58
N VAL A 61 20.15 -37.88 2.65
CA VAL A 61 19.07 -36.86 2.60
C VAL A 61 18.03 -37.12 3.68
N GLY A 62 17.38 -36.06 4.17
CA GLY A 62 16.39 -36.16 5.25
C GLY A 62 15.54 -34.90 5.42
N ARG A 63 14.53 -34.97 6.28
CA ARG A 63 13.75 -33.81 6.77
C ARG A 63 14.31 -33.36 8.11
N PHE A 64 14.48 -32.05 8.33
CA PHE A 64 14.81 -31.48 9.63
C PHE A 64 13.65 -30.62 10.20
N SER A 65 13.69 -30.37 11.50
CA SER A 65 12.74 -29.50 12.23
C SER A 65 13.37 -28.99 13.54
N GLY A 66 12.88 -27.86 14.06
CA GLY A 66 13.40 -27.20 15.27
C GLY A 66 14.74 -26.50 15.05
N GLY A 67 14.97 -25.95 13.85
CA GLY A 67 16.25 -25.34 13.44
C GLY A 67 16.30 -23.81 13.50
N ASP A 68 15.19 -23.12 13.78
CA ASP A 68 15.10 -21.65 13.69
C ASP A 68 16.14 -20.94 14.55
N ASN A 69 16.13 -21.22 15.85
CA ASN A 69 17.07 -20.68 16.84
C ASN A 69 18.51 -21.28 16.75
N ILE A 70 18.85 -21.92 15.63
CA ILE A 70 20.11 -22.63 15.40
C ILE A 70 20.73 -22.21 14.07
N ILE A 71 20.08 -22.54 12.95
CA ILE A 71 20.52 -22.25 11.58
C ILE A 71 19.61 -21.22 10.88
N GLY A 72 18.64 -20.61 11.58
CA GLY A 72 17.72 -19.63 10.98
C GLY A 72 16.62 -20.21 10.09
N LEU A 73 16.45 -21.54 10.09
CA LEU A 73 15.42 -22.26 9.32
C LEU A 73 14.66 -23.20 10.26
N GLU A 74 13.34 -23.03 10.44
CA GLU A 74 12.60 -23.85 11.42
C GLU A 74 12.46 -25.31 10.99
N GLU A 75 12.01 -25.57 9.77
CA GLU A 75 11.90 -26.91 9.20
C GLU A 75 12.19 -26.92 7.70
N GLY A 76 12.48 -28.11 7.16
CA GLY A 76 12.87 -28.24 5.77
C GLY A 76 13.45 -29.60 5.42
N PHE A 77 14.08 -29.69 4.25
CA PHE A 77 14.85 -30.87 3.84
C PHE A 77 16.34 -30.56 3.79
N LEU A 78 17.17 -31.59 3.92
CA LEU A 78 18.61 -31.45 3.85
C LEU A 78 19.26 -32.50 2.95
N MET A 79 20.43 -32.13 2.45
CA MET A 79 21.37 -32.96 1.73
C MET A 79 22.70 -32.93 2.47
N THR A 80 23.40 -34.04 2.58
CA THR A 80 24.75 -34.09 3.17
C THR A 80 25.61 -35.10 2.41
N THR A 81 26.93 -34.97 2.50
CA THR A 81 27.88 -35.98 2.05
C THR A 81 28.10 -37.10 3.06
N GLY A 82 27.70 -36.88 4.32
CA GLY A 82 27.62 -37.90 5.35
C GLY A 82 26.25 -38.56 5.46
N PHE A 83 25.79 -38.74 6.70
CA PHE A 83 24.46 -39.24 7.04
C PHE A 83 23.56 -38.10 7.50
N ALA A 84 22.34 -38.00 6.96
CA ALA A 84 21.38 -36.98 7.39
C ALA A 84 20.93 -37.20 8.85
N ALA A 85 20.67 -38.46 9.22
CA ALA A 85 20.31 -38.85 10.58
C ALA A 85 21.22 -39.97 11.09
N THR A 86 21.47 -40.00 12.40
CA THR A 86 22.40 -40.91 13.07
C THR A 86 22.06 -42.37 12.80
N ALA A 87 22.92 -43.02 12.02
CA ALA A 87 22.79 -44.41 11.61
C ALA A 87 23.59 -45.37 12.51
N SER A 88 23.44 -46.69 12.29
CA SER A 88 24.14 -47.73 13.08
C SER A 88 25.66 -47.83 12.83
N GLY A 89 26.28 -46.78 12.29
CA GLY A 89 27.68 -46.75 11.87
C GLY A 89 28.41 -45.42 12.04
N GLY A 90 27.71 -44.28 12.21
CA GLY A 90 28.29 -42.94 12.22
C GLY A 90 27.40 -41.87 12.83
N ALA A 91 27.97 -40.68 13.06
CA ALA A 91 27.23 -39.48 13.38
C ALA A 91 26.40 -39.05 12.16
N GLY A 92 25.21 -38.50 12.40
CA GLY A 92 24.45 -37.78 11.37
C GLY A 92 24.31 -36.30 11.71
N SER A 93 23.74 -35.53 10.79
CA SER A 93 23.49 -34.09 10.95
C SER A 93 22.65 -33.74 12.19
N ASP A 94 21.90 -34.70 12.75
CA ASP A 94 21.11 -34.56 13.99
C ASP A 94 21.92 -34.51 15.29
N LEU A 95 23.21 -34.88 15.28
CA LEU A 95 24.03 -34.82 16.47
C LEU A 95 24.52 -33.39 16.77
N PRO A 96 24.90 -33.08 18.02
CA PRO A 96 25.52 -31.81 18.33
C PRO A 96 27.03 -31.81 18.04
N SER A 97 27.62 -30.63 17.85
CA SER A 97 29.00 -30.24 17.45
C SER A 97 30.19 -30.73 18.29
N TRP A 98 30.01 -31.81 19.05
CA TRP A 98 31.04 -32.54 19.81
C TRP A 98 31.22 -33.97 19.28
N TRP A 99 30.37 -34.37 18.33
CA TRP A 99 30.61 -35.47 17.41
C TRP A 99 31.21 -34.91 16.13
N GLU A 100 31.88 -35.76 15.37
CA GLU A 100 32.40 -35.45 14.04
C GLU A 100 31.56 -36.28 13.05
N ALA A 101 30.97 -35.63 12.05
CA ALA A 101 30.46 -36.29 10.86
C ALA A 101 31.67 -36.60 9.98
N ASN A 102 32.28 -37.76 10.28
CA ASN A 102 33.58 -38.17 9.75
C ASN A 102 33.53 -39.47 8.92
N ILE A 103 32.38 -39.79 8.30
CA ILE A 103 32.14 -41.12 7.70
C ILE A 103 31.48 -41.04 6.30
N PRO A 104 32.17 -41.49 5.24
CA PRO A 104 31.63 -41.46 3.88
C PRO A 104 30.34 -42.25 3.76
N ASN A 105 29.33 -41.66 3.12
CA ASN A 105 28.06 -42.34 2.83
C ASN A 105 28.23 -43.48 1.79
N GLY A 106 29.32 -43.46 1.01
CA GLY A 106 29.70 -44.44 0.00
C GLY A 106 29.07 -44.21 -1.37
N SER A 107 28.65 -42.99 -1.70
CA SER A 107 27.99 -42.69 -2.97
C SER A 107 28.93 -42.90 -4.16
N MET A 108 28.35 -43.37 -5.26
CA MET A 108 28.99 -43.44 -6.57
C MET A 108 28.25 -42.60 -7.61
N ALA A 109 27.43 -41.64 -7.17
CA ALA A 109 26.78 -40.69 -8.05
C ALA A 109 27.80 -39.69 -8.62
N SER A 110 27.41 -38.96 -9.66
CA SER A 110 28.24 -37.94 -10.30
C SER A 110 27.36 -36.96 -11.08
N HIS A 111 27.73 -35.69 -11.14
CA HIS A 111 27.10 -34.67 -11.98
C HIS A 111 28.16 -34.02 -12.89
N PRO A 112 27.90 -33.78 -14.19
CA PRO A 112 28.91 -33.23 -15.10
C PRO A 112 29.38 -31.84 -14.68
N ASP A 113 28.47 -30.98 -14.22
CA ASP A 113 28.76 -29.57 -13.94
C ASP A 113 29.54 -29.34 -12.62
N LEU A 114 29.65 -30.35 -11.75
CA LEU A 114 30.57 -30.31 -10.59
C LEU A 114 32.03 -30.15 -11.01
N SER A 115 32.41 -30.64 -12.19
CA SER A 115 33.80 -30.61 -12.66
C SER A 115 34.35 -29.20 -12.94
N GLY A 116 33.48 -28.18 -12.99
CA GLY A 116 33.86 -26.77 -13.06
C GLY A 116 34.02 -26.08 -11.71
N LEU A 117 33.55 -26.70 -10.61
CA LEU A 117 33.64 -26.17 -9.24
C LEU A 117 34.69 -26.91 -8.40
N ALA A 118 34.90 -28.20 -8.66
CA ALA A 118 35.88 -29.03 -7.99
C ALA A 118 37.33 -28.73 -8.43
N ASN A 119 38.24 -28.63 -7.46
CA ASN A 119 39.68 -28.44 -7.70
C ASN A 119 40.54 -29.71 -7.43
N ASP A 120 39.93 -30.80 -6.94
CA ASP A 120 40.56 -32.10 -6.65
C ASP A 120 39.56 -33.26 -6.91
N GLU A 121 39.85 -34.48 -6.45
CA GLU A 121 38.97 -35.66 -6.57
C GLU A 121 37.64 -35.48 -5.81
N ILE A 122 36.53 -35.95 -6.39
CA ILE A 122 35.15 -35.72 -5.91
C ILE A 122 34.60 -36.99 -5.25
N PHE A 123 34.00 -36.86 -4.06
CA PHE A 123 33.44 -37.97 -3.30
C PHE A 123 32.00 -37.71 -2.83
N ASP A 124 31.35 -38.78 -2.37
CA ASP A 124 30.07 -38.82 -1.63
C ASP A 124 28.87 -38.01 -2.18
N VAL A 125 28.90 -37.77 -3.50
CA VAL A 125 27.94 -36.96 -4.27
C VAL A 125 26.47 -37.31 -3.99
N ALA A 126 25.66 -36.29 -3.72
CA ALA A 126 24.20 -36.33 -3.71
C ALA A 126 23.62 -35.37 -4.77
N VAL A 127 22.70 -35.86 -5.61
CA VAL A 127 22.03 -35.10 -6.67
C VAL A 127 20.52 -35.24 -6.56
N TYR A 128 19.81 -34.12 -6.56
CA TYR A 128 18.41 -34.05 -7.02
C TYR A 128 18.35 -33.46 -8.41
N THR A 129 17.48 -33.99 -9.26
CA THR A 129 17.12 -33.40 -10.55
C THR A 129 15.60 -33.28 -10.62
N ILE A 130 15.11 -32.04 -10.66
CA ILE A 130 13.70 -31.69 -10.65
C ILE A 130 13.37 -31.05 -11.99
N ARG A 131 12.52 -31.68 -12.80
CA ARG A 131 11.94 -31.07 -14.01
C ARG A 131 10.62 -30.44 -13.63
N PHE A 132 10.41 -29.19 -14.02
CA PHE A 132 9.24 -28.42 -13.62
C PHE A 132 8.86 -27.39 -14.69
N ILE A 133 7.65 -26.86 -14.55
CA ILE A 133 7.16 -25.69 -15.25
C ILE A 133 6.87 -24.62 -14.18
N PRO A 134 7.58 -23.49 -14.16
CA PRO A 134 7.21 -22.37 -13.30
C PRO A 134 5.93 -21.72 -13.86
N THR A 135 4.98 -21.41 -12.99
CA THR A 135 3.79 -20.62 -13.37
C THR A 135 4.06 -19.12 -13.35
N GLY A 136 5.23 -18.70 -12.86
CA GLY A 136 5.71 -17.32 -12.85
C GLY A 136 7.05 -17.14 -13.55
N ASP A 137 7.57 -15.91 -13.48
CA ASP A 137 8.81 -15.43 -14.11
C ASP A 137 10.04 -15.50 -13.20
N SER A 138 9.85 -15.88 -11.94
CA SER A 138 10.94 -16.13 -11.00
C SER A 138 10.85 -17.53 -10.40
N ILE A 139 12.00 -18.03 -9.95
CA ILE A 139 12.09 -19.09 -8.93
C ILE A 139 12.98 -18.61 -7.79
N MET A 140 12.70 -19.11 -6.58
CA MET A 140 13.61 -18.96 -5.45
C MET A 140 13.69 -20.23 -4.60
N PHE A 141 14.64 -20.28 -3.67
CA PHE A 141 14.58 -21.06 -2.43
C PHE A 141 15.59 -20.54 -1.40
N ARG A 142 15.30 -20.80 -0.11
CA ARG A 142 16.11 -20.36 1.03
C ARG A 142 16.91 -21.52 1.59
N TYR A 143 18.20 -21.32 1.84
CA TYR A 143 19.12 -22.39 2.23
C TYR A 143 20.28 -21.93 3.12
N VAL A 144 20.90 -22.88 3.80
CA VAL A 144 22.13 -22.73 4.60
C VAL A 144 23.12 -23.81 4.22
N PHE A 145 24.39 -23.43 4.04
CA PHE A 145 25.50 -24.37 3.88
C PHE A 145 26.27 -24.51 5.20
N ALA A 146 26.61 -25.74 5.57
CA ALA A 146 27.34 -26.08 6.79
C ALA A 146 28.41 -27.14 6.50
N SER A 147 29.49 -27.15 7.27
CA SER A 147 30.59 -28.11 7.07
C SER A 147 31.36 -28.40 8.35
N ASP A 148 31.83 -29.64 8.50
CA ASP A 148 32.80 -30.01 9.54
C ASP A 148 34.24 -29.56 9.20
N GLU A 149 34.51 -29.16 7.96
CA GLU A 149 35.82 -28.63 7.55
C GLU A 149 36.19 -27.30 8.26
N TYR A 150 35.19 -26.55 8.73
CA TYR A 150 35.41 -25.28 9.42
C TYR A 150 36.07 -25.44 10.80
N PRO A 151 36.84 -24.44 11.27
CA PRO A 151 37.62 -23.49 10.48
C PRO A 151 38.93 -24.13 9.97
N THR A 152 39.17 -25.42 10.24
CA THR A 152 40.46 -26.10 10.11
C THR A 152 41.02 -26.08 8.69
N PHE A 153 40.18 -26.30 7.69
CA PHE A 153 40.59 -26.45 6.29
C PHE A 153 40.32 -25.21 5.42
N VAL A 154 39.88 -24.10 6.02
CA VAL A 154 39.67 -22.82 5.32
C VAL A 154 40.95 -22.39 4.57
N CYS A 155 40.75 -21.93 3.34
CA CYS A 155 41.79 -21.66 2.34
C CYS A 155 42.65 -22.88 2.01
N SER A 156 42.04 -24.05 1.78
CA SER A 156 42.77 -25.24 1.34
C SER A 156 42.17 -25.88 0.08
N LYS A 157 42.76 -27.01 -0.34
CA LYS A 157 42.26 -27.85 -1.44
C LYS A 157 41.09 -28.76 -1.03
N PHE A 158 40.90 -28.95 0.27
CA PHE A 158 39.68 -29.52 0.82
C PHE A 158 38.76 -28.32 0.95
N ASN A 159 37.69 -28.36 0.18
CA ASN A 159 36.77 -27.26 -0.02
C ASN A 159 35.52 -27.84 -0.68
N ASP A 160 34.64 -28.40 0.13
CA ASP A 160 33.42 -29.02 -0.36
C ASP A 160 32.58 -28.02 -1.17
N VAL A 161 32.01 -28.51 -2.27
CA VAL A 161 31.29 -27.68 -3.22
C VAL A 161 29.88 -28.20 -3.46
N PHE A 162 29.00 -27.25 -3.70
CA PHE A 162 27.67 -27.51 -4.21
C PHE A 162 27.33 -26.56 -5.35
N GLY A 163 26.30 -26.92 -6.11
CA GLY A 163 25.80 -26.13 -7.20
C GLY A 163 24.31 -26.32 -7.37
N PHE A 164 23.64 -25.23 -7.74
CA PHE A 164 22.23 -25.20 -8.09
C PHE A 164 22.15 -24.86 -9.57
N PHE A 165 22.16 -25.89 -10.39
CA PHE A 165 22.24 -25.76 -11.85
C PHE A 165 20.82 -25.67 -12.41
N LEU A 166 20.42 -24.46 -12.81
CA LEU A 166 19.17 -24.23 -13.53
C LEU A 166 19.44 -24.36 -15.03
N THR A 167 18.76 -25.30 -15.68
CA THR A 167 18.78 -25.50 -17.14
C THR A 167 17.41 -25.19 -17.74
N GLY A 168 17.36 -24.35 -18.77
CA GLY A 168 16.14 -24.03 -19.51
C GLY A 168 16.36 -22.94 -20.56
N PRO A 169 15.29 -22.40 -21.17
CA PRO A 169 15.41 -21.34 -22.18
C PRO A 169 15.90 -20.02 -21.58
N ASP A 170 16.82 -19.36 -22.29
CA ASP A 170 17.17 -17.95 -22.10
C ASP A 170 16.20 -17.01 -22.83
N GLN A 171 16.48 -15.70 -22.79
CA GLN A 171 15.66 -14.64 -23.41
C GLN A 171 15.51 -14.80 -24.94
N ASP A 172 16.48 -15.43 -25.60
CA ASP A 172 16.48 -15.75 -27.04
C ASP A 172 15.84 -17.13 -27.34
N GLY A 173 15.44 -17.88 -26.31
CA GLY A 173 14.87 -19.22 -26.40
C GLY A 173 15.90 -20.36 -26.55
N ASN A 174 17.19 -20.10 -26.34
CA ASN A 174 18.23 -21.14 -26.34
C ASN A 174 18.32 -21.82 -24.97
N THR A 175 18.56 -23.14 -24.95
CA THR A 175 18.79 -23.85 -23.69
C THR A 175 20.17 -23.50 -23.11
N THR A 176 20.18 -22.87 -21.95
CA THR A 176 21.40 -22.55 -21.18
C THR A 176 21.38 -23.25 -19.82
N THR A 177 22.54 -23.32 -19.15
CA THR A 177 22.67 -23.78 -17.76
C THR A 177 23.42 -22.73 -16.97
N ILE A 178 22.89 -22.33 -15.81
CA ILE A 178 23.52 -21.36 -14.89
C ILE A 178 23.61 -21.94 -13.48
N ASN A 179 24.67 -21.64 -12.73
CA ASN A 179 24.75 -21.94 -11.30
C ASN A 179 24.23 -20.74 -10.49
N ILE A 180 23.21 -20.95 -9.66
CA ILE A 180 22.57 -19.90 -8.85
C ILE A 180 22.96 -19.98 -7.35
N ALA A 181 23.86 -20.89 -6.98
CA ALA A 181 24.46 -21.01 -5.64
C ALA A 181 25.62 -20.01 -5.42
N LYS A 182 25.32 -18.72 -5.35
CA LYS A 182 26.33 -17.64 -5.20
C LYS A 182 26.35 -17.05 -3.79
N VAL A 183 27.51 -16.53 -3.36
CA VAL A 183 27.62 -15.73 -2.13
C VAL A 183 27.00 -14.35 -2.38
N PRO A 184 26.06 -13.87 -1.53
CA PRO A 184 25.40 -12.58 -1.69
C PRO A 184 26.34 -11.43 -2.02
N GLY A 185 25.98 -10.59 -3.00
CA GLY A 185 26.78 -9.46 -3.45
C GLY A 185 28.01 -9.82 -4.29
N THR A 186 28.23 -11.09 -4.66
CA THR A 186 29.39 -11.52 -5.45
C THR A 186 29.04 -12.57 -6.52
N ASP A 187 29.98 -12.80 -7.45
CA ASP A 187 29.93 -13.94 -8.39
C ASP A 187 30.55 -15.24 -7.85
N LEU A 188 31.07 -15.26 -6.62
CA LEU A 188 31.72 -16.44 -6.05
C LEU A 188 30.69 -17.54 -5.76
N PRO A 189 30.98 -18.82 -6.06
CA PRO A 189 30.19 -19.93 -5.59
C PRO A 189 30.30 -20.04 -4.06
N VAL A 190 29.27 -20.52 -3.38
CA VAL A 190 29.32 -20.75 -1.92
C VAL A 190 30.13 -22.01 -1.61
N SER A 191 31.10 -21.89 -0.71
CA SER A 191 32.00 -22.95 -0.24
C SER A 191 32.74 -22.48 1.02
N ILE A 192 33.49 -23.36 1.70
CA ILE A 192 34.25 -22.97 2.90
C ILE A 192 35.36 -21.94 2.61
N ASN A 193 35.87 -21.89 1.38
CA ASN A 193 36.87 -20.91 0.96
C ASN A 193 36.27 -19.56 0.59
N SER A 194 34.95 -19.46 0.36
CA SER A 194 34.28 -18.21 -0.03
C SER A 194 33.39 -17.60 1.06
N VAL A 195 32.98 -18.37 2.07
CA VAL A 195 32.33 -17.87 3.30
C VAL A 195 32.98 -18.56 4.51
N ASN A 196 33.61 -17.80 5.40
CA ASN A 196 34.41 -18.34 6.52
C ASN A 196 34.64 -17.27 7.60
N ASN A 197 35.37 -17.60 8.67
CA ASN A 197 35.68 -16.70 9.78
C ASN A 197 36.71 -15.58 9.45
N GLY A 198 36.97 -15.29 8.17
CA GLY A 198 37.90 -14.26 7.70
C GLY A 198 39.39 -14.56 7.96
N ASN A 199 39.74 -15.80 8.29
CA ASN A 199 41.11 -16.23 8.55
C ASN A 199 41.38 -17.59 7.88
N PRO A 200 42.59 -17.81 7.30
CA PRO A 200 42.99 -19.14 6.85
C PRO A 200 43.00 -20.15 8.00
N GLY A 201 42.66 -21.40 7.69
CA GLY A 201 42.65 -22.50 8.65
C GLY A 201 44.04 -22.94 9.12
N ASP A 202 44.07 -23.66 10.24
CA ASP A 202 45.29 -24.16 10.87
C ASP A 202 45.87 -25.44 10.20
N HIS A 203 45.21 -25.98 9.16
CA HIS A 203 45.68 -27.18 8.47
C HIS A 203 46.99 -26.94 7.68
N PRO A 204 47.98 -27.87 7.68
CA PRO A 204 49.26 -27.67 6.99
C PRO A 204 49.23 -27.47 5.47
N LEU A 205 48.06 -27.61 4.83
CA LEU A 205 47.84 -27.34 3.41
C LEU A 205 47.05 -26.04 3.15
N SER A 206 46.63 -25.33 4.19
CA SER A 206 45.96 -24.03 4.04
C SER A 206 46.93 -22.95 3.54
N ASN A 207 46.49 -22.20 2.53
CA ASN A 207 47.26 -21.18 1.81
C ASN A 207 46.29 -20.16 1.18
N LEU A 208 46.59 -18.86 1.33
CA LEU A 208 45.78 -17.75 0.80
C LEU A 208 45.44 -17.86 -0.69
N SER A 209 46.24 -18.57 -1.50
CA SER A 209 45.91 -18.81 -2.92
C SER A 209 44.59 -19.55 -3.17
N PHE A 210 44.04 -20.23 -2.15
CA PHE A 210 42.72 -20.87 -2.21
C PHE A 210 41.57 -19.94 -1.76
N CYS A 211 41.87 -18.73 -1.27
CA CYS A 211 40.91 -17.69 -0.90
C CYS A 211 41.23 -16.37 -1.63
N ASP A 212 41.61 -16.47 -2.90
CA ASP A 212 42.00 -15.33 -3.74
C ASP A 212 41.40 -15.48 -5.15
N GLY A 213 40.85 -14.38 -5.67
CA GLY A 213 40.12 -14.33 -6.94
C GLY A 213 38.95 -15.33 -6.99
N GLU A 214 38.84 -16.03 -8.12
CA GLU A 214 37.79 -17.02 -8.40
C GLU A 214 37.78 -18.23 -7.43
N ASN A 215 38.81 -18.42 -6.60
CA ASN A 215 38.93 -19.59 -5.72
C ASN A 215 38.24 -19.42 -4.36
N GLY A 216 37.97 -18.18 -3.92
CA GLY A 216 37.40 -17.90 -2.61
C GLY A 216 37.68 -16.47 -2.12
N SER A 217 37.29 -16.18 -0.87
CA SER A 217 37.46 -14.88 -0.21
C SER A 217 37.50 -15.02 1.30
N LEU A 218 38.23 -14.12 1.98
CA LEU A 218 38.19 -13.93 3.43
C LEU A 218 37.30 -12.74 3.85
N ASP A 219 36.83 -11.93 2.91
CA ASP A 219 36.13 -10.67 3.21
C ASP A 219 34.65 -10.90 3.62
N ASN A 220 34.09 -12.06 3.26
CA ASN A 220 32.70 -12.46 3.52
C ASN A 220 32.43 -12.92 4.97
N ALA A 221 33.28 -12.54 5.92
CA ALA A 221 33.26 -13.06 7.29
C ALA A 221 32.06 -12.65 8.14
N ALA A 222 31.28 -11.65 7.68
CA ALA A 222 30.00 -11.29 8.27
C ALA A 222 28.90 -12.34 8.00
N LEU A 223 29.03 -13.14 6.94
CA LEU A 223 28.04 -14.13 6.50
C LEU A 223 28.29 -15.54 7.07
N PHE A 224 29.21 -15.66 8.03
CA PHE A 224 29.67 -16.93 8.61
C PHE A 224 29.33 -17.03 10.10
N ASN A 225 28.70 -18.15 10.47
CA ASN A 225 28.33 -18.49 11.83
C ASN A 225 29.12 -19.71 12.32
N ALA A 226 29.76 -19.59 13.48
CA ALA A 226 30.41 -20.72 14.14
C ALA A 226 29.41 -21.48 15.03
N THR A 227 29.30 -22.79 14.85
CA THR A 227 28.36 -23.62 15.64
C THR A 227 28.69 -23.57 17.12
N HIS A 228 27.68 -23.32 17.96
CA HIS A 228 27.89 -23.26 19.39
C HIS A 228 28.29 -24.65 19.96
N PRO A 229 29.21 -24.72 20.93
CA PRO A 229 29.60 -26.01 21.51
C PRO A 229 28.42 -26.73 22.14
N ASN A 230 28.17 -27.98 21.70
CA ASN A 230 27.05 -28.84 22.09
C ASN A 230 25.67 -28.42 21.52
N SER A 231 25.57 -27.52 20.54
CA SER A 231 24.38 -27.40 19.69
C SER A 231 24.47 -28.33 18.49
N ALA A 232 23.33 -28.79 17.98
CA ALA A 232 23.21 -29.31 16.61
C ALA A 232 23.23 -28.12 15.61
N PRO A 233 23.35 -28.35 14.29
CA PRO A 233 23.78 -29.60 13.66
C PRO A 233 25.23 -29.96 14.04
N VAL A 234 25.70 -31.11 13.58
CA VAL A 234 27.02 -31.67 13.96
C VAL A 234 28.20 -30.81 13.47
N TYR A 235 28.00 -30.07 12.39
CA TYR A 235 29.01 -29.29 11.69
C TYR A 235 29.66 -28.17 12.54
N ASN A 236 30.94 -27.90 12.30
CA ASN A 236 31.71 -26.86 13.00
C ASN A 236 31.37 -25.40 12.63
N GLY A 237 30.72 -25.17 11.49
CA GLY A 237 30.24 -23.84 11.09
C GLY A 237 29.25 -23.88 9.93
N TYR A 238 28.56 -22.77 9.70
CA TYR A 238 27.50 -22.61 8.70
C TYR A 238 27.39 -21.17 8.19
N THR A 239 26.75 -20.97 7.04
CA THR A 239 26.47 -19.64 6.48
C THR A 239 25.25 -18.99 7.15
N ASP A 240 25.04 -17.70 6.93
CA ASP A 240 23.70 -17.12 7.03
C ASP A 240 22.71 -17.82 6.07
N VAL A 241 21.41 -17.58 6.27
CA VAL A 241 20.36 -18.04 5.34
C VAL A 241 20.48 -17.26 4.03
N PHE A 242 20.90 -17.95 2.98
CA PHE A 242 21.02 -17.40 1.63
C PHE A 242 19.77 -17.69 0.80
N VAL A 243 19.53 -16.85 -0.21
CA VAL A 243 18.44 -17.01 -1.18
C VAL A 243 19.05 -17.29 -2.55
N ALA A 244 18.80 -18.47 -3.10
CA ALA A 244 19.08 -18.74 -4.50
C ALA A 244 17.87 -18.26 -5.31
N ARG A 245 18.07 -17.35 -6.27
CA ARG A 245 17.00 -16.81 -7.14
C ARG A 245 17.40 -16.83 -8.61
N ALA A 246 16.42 -16.97 -9.49
CA ALA A 246 16.63 -16.88 -10.94
C ALA A 246 15.37 -16.40 -11.67
N ALA A 247 15.57 -15.60 -12.72
CA ALA A 247 14.55 -15.34 -13.71
C ALA A 247 14.33 -16.58 -14.60
N VAL A 248 13.08 -16.85 -14.95
CA VAL A 248 12.62 -17.97 -15.78
C VAL A 248 11.53 -17.47 -16.72
N THR A 249 11.33 -18.14 -17.85
CA THR A 249 10.18 -17.89 -18.72
C THR A 249 8.97 -18.68 -18.21
N PRO A 250 7.85 -18.03 -17.84
CA PRO A 250 6.66 -18.73 -17.35
C PRO A 250 6.12 -19.75 -18.36
N CYS A 251 5.51 -20.81 -17.84
CA CYS A 251 4.88 -21.88 -18.61
C CYS A 251 5.86 -22.63 -19.58
N GLN A 252 7.19 -22.47 -19.45
CA GLN A 252 8.23 -23.25 -20.15
C GLN A 252 8.79 -24.38 -19.27
N GLU A 253 9.44 -25.39 -19.88
CA GLU A 253 10.09 -26.47 -19.11
C GLU A 253 11.50 -26.04 -18.65
N TYR A 254 11.75 -26.17 -17.34
CA TYR A 254 13.05 -26.01 -16.70
C TYR A 254 13.46 -27.29 -15.96
N THR A 255 14.77 -27.43 -15.75
CA THR A 255 15.37 -28.48 -14.91
C THR A 255 16.24 -27.82 -13.85
N MET A 256 15.97 -28.09 -12.57
CA MET A 256 16.84 -27.72 -11.45
C MET A 256 17.65 -28.94 -11.04
N ALA A 257 18.98 -28.84 -11.01
CA ALA A 257 19.85 -29.84 -10.39
C ALA A 257 20.48 -29.28 -9.12
N LEU A 258 20.09 -29.81 -7.96
CA LEU A 258 20.70 -29.52 -6.66
C LEU A 258 21.77 -30.58 -6.42
N VAL A 259 23.02 -30.17 -6.23
CA VAL A 259 24.17 -31.07 -6.17
C VAL A 259 25.12 -30.69 -5.04
N LEU A 260 25.52 -31.64 -4.22
CA LEU A 260 26.52 -31.49 -3.14
C LEU A 260 27.54 -32.65 -3.20
N ALA A 261 28.82 -32.37 -2.94
CA ALA A 261 29.90 -33.36 -2.94
C ALA A 261 31.11 -32.95 -2.10
N ASP A 262 31.83 -33.92 -1.54
CA ASP A 262 33.10 -33.69 -0.84
C ASP A 262 34.24 -33.54 -1.84
N ILE A 263 35.24 -32.71 -1.51
CA ILE A 263 36.38 -32.42 -2.37
C ILE A 263 37.72 -32.75 -1.70
N GLY A 264 38.50 -33.61 -2.35
CA GLY A 264 39.89 -33.91 -1.99
C GLY A 264 40.07 -34.97 -0.90
N ASP A 265 39.05 -35.23 -0.09
CA ASP A 265 38.83 -36.49 0.60
C ASP A 265 37.32 -36.80 0.75
N ALA A 266 36.99 -37.80 1.57
CA ALA A 266 35.68 -38.41 1.73
C ALA A 266 35.43 -38.71 3.22
N LEU A 267 35.96 -37.86 4.09
CA LEU A 267 35.90 -38.05 5.54
C LEU A 267 35.10 -36.94 6.20
N TRP A 268 35.41 -35.67 5.95
CA TRP A 268 34.73 -34.57 6.65
C TRP A 268 33.46 -34.17 5.94
N ASP A 269 32.30 -34.39 6.57
CA ASP A 269 31.02 -34.23 5.91
C ASP A 269 30.57 -32.75 5.87
N SER A 270 29.91 -32.38 4.76
CA SER A 270 29.22 -31.10 4.56
C SER A 270 27.71 -31.29 4.43
N GLY A 271 26.94 -30.23 4.67
CA GLY A 271 25.47 -30.24 4.71
C GLY A 271 24.84 -29.00 4.09
N LEU A 272 23.78 -29.19 3.31
CA LEU A 272 22.86 -28.16 2.83
C LEU A 272 21.50 -28.34 3.49
N PHE A 273 21.00 -27.30 4.12
CA PHE A 273 19.66 -27.22 4.69
C PHE A 273 18.82 -26.28 3.84
N PHE A 274 17.67 -26.72 3.37
CA PHE A 274 16.74 -25.93 2.57
C PHE A 274 15.44 -25.75 3.35
N GLU A 275 14.89 -24.54 3.38
CA GLU A 275 13.64 -24.26 4.07
C GLU A 275 12.45 -24.95 3.42
N ALA A 276 11.53 -25.48 4.23
CA ALA A 276 10.30 -26.09 3.75
C ALA A 276 9.49 -25.12 2.87
N LYS A 277 8.98 -25.64 1.75
CA LYS A 277 8.19 -24.92 0.74
C LYS A 277 8.89 -23.71 0.10
N SER A 278 10.19 -23.54 0.30
CA SER A 278 10.90 -22.40 -0.27
C SER A 278 11.18 -22.55 -1.77
N PHE A 279 11.11 -23.77 -2.35
CA PHE A 279 11.22 -23.91 -3.81
C PHE A 279 9.89 -23.60 -4.49
N CYS A 280 9.66 -22.33 -4.72
CA CYS A 280 8.45 -21.75 -5.31
C CYS A 280 8.77 -20.99 -6.62
N SER A 281 7.72 -20.69 -7.38
CA SER A 281 7.75 -19.73 -8.48
C SER A 281 6.66 -18.72 -8.28
N PHE A 282 7.05 -17.44 -8.23
CA PHE A 282 6.12 -16.34 -8.18
C PHE A 282 6.02 -15.72 -9.57
N ALA A 283 4.79 -15.41 -9.96
CA ALA A 283 4.51 -14.55 -11.10
C ALA A 283 4.23 -13.16 -10.54
N GLY A 284 4.78 -12.11 -11.16
CA GLY A 284 4.45 -10.71 -10.87
C GLY A 284 2.98 -10.39 -11.14
N GLY A 285 2.09 -10.85 -10.26
CA GLY A 285 0.66 -10.97 -10.51
C GLY A 285 -0.12 -10.00 -9.66
N GLY A 286 -0.44 -8.82 -10.23
CA GLY A 286 -1.07 -7.73 -9.51
C GLY A 286 -2.31 -8.07 -8.67
N HIS A 287 -2.41 -7.45 -7.51
CA HIS A 287 -3.59 -7.41 -6.66
C HIS A 287 -4.00 -5.94 -6.51
N ALA A 288 -5.22 -5.61 -6.93
CA ALA A 288 -5.87 -4.36 -6.53
C ALA A 288 -6.57 -4.58 -5.18
N SER A 289 -6.57 -3.53 -4.36
CA SER A 289 -7.30 -3.47 -3.09
C SER A 289 -8.82 -3.35 -3.33
N GLU A 290 -9.49 -4.49 -3.34
CA GLU A 290 -10.97 -4.64 -3.42
C GLU A 290 -11.62 -4.14 -4.75
N GLU A 291 -12.95 -4.26 -4.86
CA GLU A 291 -13.72 -3.61 -5.94
C GLU A 291 -13.81 -2.11 -5.65
N VAL A 292 -12.98 -1.30 -6.31
CA VAL A 292 -12.96 0.16 -6.10
C VAL A 292 -14.15 0.81 -6.81
N THR A 293 -14.92 1.62 -6.06
CA THR A 293 -16.00 2.47 -6.60
C THR A 293 -15.57 3.93 -6.48
N ILE A 294 -15.52 4.63 -7.60
CA ILE A 294 -15.17 6.05 -7.72
C ILE A 294 -16.42 6.80 -8.16
N VAL A 295 -16.57 8.02 -7.64
CA VAL A 295 -17.66 8.93 -7.99
C VAL A 295 -17.07 10.07 -8.81
N GLU A 296 -17.65 10.35 -9.98
CA GLU A 296 -17.17 11.39 -10.89
C GLU A 296 -17.25 12.79 -10.26
N SER A 297 -16.38 13.71 -10.70
CA SER A 297 -16.22 15.06 -10.14
C SER A 297 -15.86 15.16 -8.63
N CYS A 298 -15.69 14.05 -7.92
CA CYS A 298 -15.08 14.04 -6.59
C CYS A 298 -13.55 14.09 -6.70
N SER A 299 -12.82 14.29 -5.59
CA SER A 299 -11.36 14.39 -5.63
C SER A 299 -10.70 13.16 -6.28
N PRO A 300 -9.62 13.33 -7.07
CA PRO A 300 -9.05 12.27 -7.89
C PRO A 300 -8.66 11.06 -7.06
N GLY A 301 -9.03 9.88 -7.54
CA GLY A 301 -8.70 8.62 -6.90
C GLY A 301 -7.27 8.22 -7.26
N LEU A 302 -6.41 8.11 -6.24
CA LEU A 302 -5.15 7.40 -6.38
C LEU A 302 -5.45 5.90 -6.23
N LEU A 303 -5.42 5.17 -7.34
CA LEU A 303 -5.60 3.72 -7.35
C LEU A 303 -4.24 3.05 -7.22
N GLU A 304 -3.98 2.43 -6.07
CA GLU A 304 -2.82 1.56 -5.92
C GLU A 304 -3.09 0.18 -6.56
N VAL A 305 -2.34 -0.13 -7.62
CA VAL A 305 -2.26 -1.47 -8.21
C VAL A 305 -0.97 -2.12 -7.71
N ALA A 306 -1.04 -2.81 -6.58
CA ALA A 306 0.10 -3.53 -6.01
C ALA A 306 0.42 -4.79 -6.83
N LEU A 307 1.70 -5.17 -6.89
CA LEU A 307 2.21 -6.42 -7.46
C LEU A 307 2.87 -7.24 -6.35
N ASP A 308 2.20 -8.29 -5.87
CA ASP A 308 2.74 -9.14 -4.79
C ASP A 308 4.12 -9.72 -5.15
N ASN A 309 5.09 -9.53 -4.25
CA ASN A 309 6.41 -10.17 -4.25
C ASN A 309 7.31 -9.86 -5.48
N PHE A 310 7.64 -8.59 -5.70
CA PHE A 310 8.65 -8.17 -6.68
C PHE A 310 10.06 -8.01 -6.06
N PRO A 311 11.15 -8.42 -6.74
CA PRO A 311 12.52 -8.00 -6.44
C PRO A 311 12.88 -6.69 -7.16
N ASP A 312 13.96 -6.04 -6.73
CA ASP A 312 14.34 -4.64 -7.05
C ASP A 312 14.85 -4.36 -8.50
N ASP A 313 14.40 -5.10 -9.51
CA ASP A 313 14.77 -4.91 -10.92
C ASP A 313 13.53 -4.49 -11.76
N ASP A 314 13.67 -3.48 -12.64
CA ASP A 314 12.59 -3.01 -13.52
C ASP A 314 12.09 -4.11 -14.47
N PHE A 315 10.76 -4.29 -14.56
CA PHE A 315 10.14 -5.26 -15.46
C PHE A 315 8.95 -4.68 -16.27
N PRO A 316 8.86 -4.92 -17.59
CA PRO A 316 7.81 -4.34 -18.42
C PRO A 316 6.51 -5.13 -18.39
N LEU A 317 5.50 -4.64 -17.65
CA LEU A 317 4.16 -5.24 -17.58
C LEU A 317 3.28 -4.75 -18.74
N THR A 318 2.69 -5.66 -19.52
CA THR A 318 1.63 -5.30 -20.49
C THR A 318 0.25 -5.21 -19.81
N TYR A 319 -0.52 -4.17 -20.15
CA TYR A 319 -1.91 -4.02 -19.74
C TYR A 319 -2.80 -3.64 -20.94
N THR A 320 -4.11 -3.93 -20.84
CA THR A 320 -5.14 -3.37 -21.73
C THR A 320 -6.28 -2.81 -20.89
N ILE A 321 -6.92 -1.73 -21.37
CA ILE A 321 -8.03 -1.08 -20.66
C ILE A 321 -9.31 -1.39 -21.44
N THR A 322 -10.31 -1.87 -20.72
CA THR A 322 -11.62 -2.28 -21.27
C THR A 322 -12.72 -1.86 -20.29
N GLY A 323 -13.96 -2.29 -20.49
CA GLY A 323 -15.07 -1.97 -19.59
C GLY A 323 -16.31 -1.48 -20.35
N THR A 324 -17.18 -0.73 -19.67
CA THR A 324 -18.29 -0.02 -20.30
C THR A 324 -18.02 1.47 -20.53
N ALA A 325 -17.17 2.08 -19.71
CA ALA A 325 -16.83 3.50 -19.77
C ALA A 325 -15.92 3.86 -20.98
N GLU A 326 -16.15 5.03 -21.56
CA GLU A 326 -15.45 5.63 -22.69
C GLU A 326 -14.30 6.56 -22.24
N ALA A 327 -13.07 6.18 -22.58
CA ALA A 327 -11.87 6.93 -22.24
C ALA A 327 -11.87 8.34 -22.88
N GLY A 328 -11.63 9.37 -22.06
CA GLY A 328 -11.68 10.77 -22.45
C GLY A 328 -13.09 11.39 -22.47
N VAL A 329 -14.10 10.63 -22.07
CA VAL A 329 -15.46 11.12 -21.77
C VAL A 329 -15.73 10.96 -20.28
N ASP A 330 -15.61 9.73 -19.75
CA ASP A 330 -15.99 9.40 -18.37
C ASP A 330 -14.75 9.24 -17.46
N TYR A 331 -13.58 9.02 -18.05
CA TYR A 331 -12.31 8.98 -17.32
C TYR A 331 -11.08 9.35 -18.15
N VAL A 332 -10.06 9.85 -17.46
CA VAL A 332 -8.70 10.05 -17.96
C VAL A 332 -7.70 9.40 -17.01
N PHE A 333 -6.72 8.68 -17.57
CA PHE A 333 -5.53 8.24 -16.86
C PHE A 333 -4.33 9.10 -17.30
N PRO A 334 -3.90 10.09 -16.51
CA PRO A 334 -2.77 10.95 -16.87
C PRO A 334 -1.49 10.13 -17.11
N GLY A 335 -0.86 10.33 -18.28
CA GLY A 335 0.37 9.63 -18.67
C GLY A 335 0.19 8.26 -19.32
N LEU A 336 -1.04 7.77 -19.53
CA LEU A 336 -1.30 6.42 -20.02
C LEU A 336 -2.18 6.38 -21.27
N SER A 337 -1.95 5.35 -22.09
CA SER A 337 -2.74 5.04 -23.29
C SER A 337 -3.42 3.68 -23.17
N ASP A 338 -4.53 3.50 -23.88
CA ASP A 338 -5.13 2.16 -24.03
C ASP A 338 -4.15 1.22 -24.76
N GLY A 339 -3.74 0.16 -24.07
CA GLY A 339 -2.70 -0.78 -24.51
C GLY A 339 -1.29 -0.20 -24.40
N GLY A 340 -0.58 -0.53 -23.32
CA GLY A 340 0.79 -0.07 -23.08
C GLY A 340 1.67 -1.10 -22.39
N GLN A 341 2.96 -0.76 -22.28
CA GLN A 341 3.87 -1.36 -21.30
C GLN A 341 4.22 -0.29 -20.27
N VAL A 342 4.20 -0.66 -18.99
CA VAL A 342 4.75 0.15 -17.91
C VAL A 342 6.00 -0.54 -17.37
N GLU A 343 7.06 0.23 -17.26
CA GLU A 343 8.22 -0.06 -16.41
C GLU A 343 7.97 0.69 -15.10
N GLY A 344 8.14 0.04 -13.96
CA GLY A 344 7.83 0.60 -12.66
C GLY A 344 8.72 0.03 -11.56
N PRO A 345 9.14 0.84 -10.59
CA PRO A 345 10.01 0.38 -9.50
C PRO A 345 9.24 -0.54 -8.54
N ALA A 346 9.94 -1.56 -8.04
CA ALA A 346 9.64 -2.28 -6.80
C ALA A 346 8.15 -2.54 -6.46
N GLY A 347 7.44 -3.25 -7.35
CA GLY A 347 6.26 -4.02 -6.93
C GLY A 347 4.97 -3.26 -6.62
N SER A 348 4.84 -1.97 -6.94
CA SER A 348 3.53 -1.31 -6.94
C SER A 348 3.43 -0.24 -8.02
N TRP A 349 2.22 -0.02 -8.53
CA TRP A 349 1.95 1.03 -9.49
C TRP A 349 0.77 1.88 -9.03
N LEU A 350 1.06 3.15 -8.75
CA LEU A 350 0.08 4.10 -8.26
C LEU A 350 -0.50 4.89 -9.45
N LEU A 351 -1.73 4.54 -9.80
CA LEU A 351 -2.45 5.02 -10.97
C LEU A 351 -3.36 6.19 -10.57
N GLU A 352 -3.04 7.39 -11.05
CA GLU A 352 -3.95 8.53 -10.95
C GLU A 352 -5.14 8.32 -11.89
N LEU A 353 -6.35 8.25 -11.33
CA LEU A 353 -7.61 8.17 -12.09
C LEU A 353 -8.42 9.45 -11.88
N GLN A 354 -8.60 10.19 -12.97
CA GLN A 354 -9.48 11.34 -13.05
C GLN A 354 -10.81 10.86 -13.66
N ALA A 355 -11.84 10.76 -12.82
CA ALA A 355 -13.21 10.44 -13.25
C ALA A 355 -13.95 11.73 -13.61
N GLU A 356 -14.34 11.86 -14.87
CA GLU A 356 -14.91 13.05 -15.48
C GLU A 356 -16.45 13.00 -15.39
N ASP A 357 -17.10 14.11 -15.02
CA ASP A 357 -18.56 14.26 -15.00
C ASP A 357 -18.98 15.02 -16.27
N ASP A 358 -19.61 14.33 -17.22
CA ASP A 358 -20.09 14.94 -18.46
C ASP A 358 -21.46 15.66 -18.31
N GLY A 359 -22.11 15.50 -17.15
CA GLY A 359 -23.40 16.07 -16.80
C GLY A 359 -24.63 15.30 -17.31
N LEU A 360 -24.45 14.09 -17.85
CA LEU A 360 -25.54 13.15 -18.13
C LEU A 360 -25.93 12.39 -16.86
N ALA A 361 -26.71 11.33 -17.01
CA ALA A 361 -27.15 10.51 -15.89
C ALA A 361 -27.25 9.08 -16.39
N GLU A 362 -26.24 8.28 -16.06
CA GLU A 362 -25.98 7.00 -16.72
C GLU A 362 -26.12 5.85 -15.71
N GLY A 363 -25.66 4.65 -16.06
CA GLY A 363 -25.67 3.53 -15.13
C GLY A 363 -24.37 3.48 -14.35
N ILE A 364 -24.27 2.57 -13.36
CA ILE A 364 -22.95 2.18 -12.86
C ILE A 364 -22.14 1.64 -14.04
N GLU A 365 -21.02 2.31 -14.33
CA GLU A 365 -20.12 1.97 -15.41
C GLU A 365 -18.88 1.24 -14.86
N THR A 366 -18.12 0.57 -15.73
CA THR A 366 -16.88 -0.10 -15.32
C THR A 366 -15.69 0.26 -16.19
N ILE A 367 -14.53 0.34 -15.54
CA ILE A 367 -13.21 0.23 -16.15
C ILE A 367 -12.64 -1.15 -15.75
N GLU A 368 -12.28 -1.96 -16.73
CA GLU A 368 -11.61 -3.25 -16.58
C GLU A 368 -10.16 -3.13 -17.04
N ILE A 369 -9.22 -3.00 -16.11
CA ILE A 369 -7.78 -3.06 -16.39
C ILE A 369 -7.35 -4.53 -16.40
N ARG A 370 -6.98 -5.04 -17.57
CA ARG A 370 -6.53 -6.42 -17.77
C ARG A 370 -5.02 -6.45 -17.79
N LEU A 371 -4.43 -7.11 -16.80
CA LEU A 371 -2.99 -7.27 -16.69
C LEU A 371 -2.58 -8.54 -17.46
N GLN A 372 -1.86 -8.37 -18.56
CA GLN A 372 -1.16 -9.44 -19.26
C GLN A 372 0.30 -9.45 -18.79
N GLY A 373 0.53 -10.13 -17.68
CA GLY A 373 1.85 -10.39 -17.11
C GLY A 373 2.16 -11.87 -17.04
N ALA A 374 3.32 -12.18 -16.45
CA ALA A 374 4.04 -13.45 -16.42
C ALA A 374 3.37 -14.70 -15.80
N THR A 375 2.04 -14.84 -15.87
CA THR A 375 1.30 -15.98 -15.30
C THR A 375 0.60 -16.80 -16.40
N CYS A 376 0.34 -18.08 -16.16
CA CYS A 376 -0.45 -18.90 -17.09
C CYS A 376 -1.97 -18.55 -17.09
N SER A 377 -2.38 -17.40 -16.53
CA SER A 377 -3.74 -16.84 -16.48
C SER A 377 -3.79 -15.30 -16.52
N GLU A 378 -4.82 -14.74 -17.16
CA GLU A 378 -5.12 -13.29 -17.22
C GLU A 378 -5.76 -12.83 -15.89
N LYS A 379 -5.29 -11.71 -15.32
CA LYS A 379 -5.93 -11.04 -14.16
C LYS A 379 -6.66 -9.77 -14.64
N THR A 380 -7.81 -9.48 -14.02
CA THR A 380 -8.60 -8.27 -14.29
C THR A 380 -8.85 -7.51 -12.99
N VAL A 381 -8.54 -6.23 -12.99
CA VAL A 381 -8.95 -5.25 -11.97
C VAL A 381 -10.21 -4.55 -12.49
N THR A 382 -11.25 -4.45 -11.66
CA THR A 382 -12.50 -3.77 -12.03
C THR A 382 -12.73 -2.58 -11.12
N ILE A 383 -12.82 -1.40 -11.73
CA ILE A 383 -13.18 -0.12 -11.11
C ILE A 383 -14.62 0.18 -11.54
N ARG A 384 -15.44 0.71 -10.63
CA ARG A 384 -16.79 1.19 -10.94
C ARG A 384 -16.81 2.72 -10.94
N LEU A 385 -17.34 3.32 -12.00
CA LEU A 385 -17.69 4.74 -12.04
C LEU A 385 -19.18 4.90 -11.71
N VAL A 386 -19.52 5.99 -11.02
CA VAL A 386 -20.87 6.32 -10.58
C VAL A 386 -21.05 7.84 -10.62
N ASP A 387 -22.15 8.31 -11.21
CA ASP A 387 -22.52 9.71 -11.24
C ASP A 387 -22.52 10.35 -9.82
N PRO A 388 -22.13 11.62 -9.65
CA PRO A 388 -22.27 12.32 -8.39
C PRO A 388 -23.74 12.48 -7.98
N LEU A 389 -24.00 12.41 -6.67
CA LEU A 389 -25.31 12.72 -6.11
C LEU A 389 -25.58 14.22 -6.27
N ARG A 390 -26.60 14.59 -7.03
CA ARG A 390 -27.00 15.99 -7.21
C ARG A 390 -28.08 16.40 -6.21
N ILE A 391 -28.11 17.68 -5.87
CA ILE A 391 -29.16 18.27 -5.04
C ILE A 391 -30.23 18.86 -5.94
N GLU A 392 -31.45 18.32 -5.88
CA GLU A 392 -32.64 18.92 -6.49
C GLU A 392 -33.44 19.72 -5.46
N GLY A 393 -33.63 21.01 -5.77
CA GLY A 393 -34.45 21.94 -5.02
C GLY A 393 -34.78 23.18 -5.86
N PRO A 394 -35.66 24.07 -5.40
CA PRO A 394 -35.84 25.39 -6.00
C PRO A 394 -34.51 26.18 -5.97
N PRO A 395 -33.90 26.52 -7.13
CA PRO A 395 -32.63 27.25 -7.16
C PRO A 395 -32.79 28.72 -6.73
N SER A 396 -34.02 29.23 -6.76
CA SER A 396 -34.39 30.50 -6.15
C SER A 396 -35.56 30.33 -5.18
N ALA A 397 -35.47 31.05 -4.06
CA ALA A 397 -36.55 31.23 -3.11
C ALA A 397 -37.01 32.69 -3.14
N LEU A 398 -38.28 32.91 -3.46
CA LEU A 398 -38.90 34.22 -3.21
C LEU A 398 -39.03 34.41 -1.70
N CYS A 399 -38.88 35.65 -1.19
CA CYS A 399 -39.04 36.01 0.23
C CYS A 399 -40.46 35.76 0.82
N THR A 400 -41.29 34.95 0.16
CA THR A 400 -42.70 34.66 0.50
C THR A 400 -43.08 33.17 0.41
N SER A 401 -42.19 32.24 0.03
CA SER A 401 -42.56 30.86 -0.32
C SER A 401 -42.66 29.85 0.83
N GLY A 402 -42.17 30.16 2.04
CA GLY A 402 -42.10 29.19 3.15
C GLY A 402 -40.86 28.28 3.07
N PRO A 403 -40.81 27.17 3.83
CA PRO A 403 -39.66 26.27 3.82
C PRO A 403 -39.47 25.61 2.45
N VAL A 404 -38.21 25.49 2.07
CA VAL A 404 -37.73 24.95 0.80
C VAL A 404 -37.23 23.54 1.04
N THR A 405 -37.74 22.57 0.27
CA THR A 405 -37.19 21.21 0.24
C THR A 405 -35.93 21.18 -0.61
N LEU A 406 -34.83 20.67 -0.06
CA LEU A 406 -33.70 20.17 -0.84
C LEU A 406 -33.72 18.64 -0.77
N THR A 407 -33.55 17.97 -1.91
CA THR A 407 -33.62 16.50 -2.03
C THR A 407 -32.37 16.02 -2.74
N VAL A 408 -31.73 14.97 -2.22
CA VAL A 408 -30.63 14.29 -2.91
C VAL A 408 -31.21 13.34 -3.95
N VAL A 409 -30.70 13.39 -5.18
CA VAL A 409 -31.08 12.49 -6.28
C VAL A 409 -29.83 12.05 -7.06
N GLY A 410 -29.93 10.93 -7.78
CA GLY A 410 -28.79 10.20 -8.37
C GLY A 410 -28.93 8.72 -8.05
N ASP A 411 -27.95 7.87 -8.40
CA ASP A 411 -28.00 6.43 -8.10
C ASP A 411 -27.64 6.10 -6.64
N SER A 412 -28.50 6.58 -5.73
CA SER A 412 -28.43 6.32 -4.29
C SER A 412 -28.45 4.85 -3.88
N ALA A 413 -28.66 3.90 -4.80
CA ALA A 413 -28.56 2.48 -4.53
C ALA A 413 -27.10 1.99 -4.50
N ALA A 414 -26.21 2.58 -5.29
CA ALA A 414 -24.78 2.26 -5.30
C ALA A 414 -24.04 2.83 -4.07
N LEU A 415 -24.60 3.91 -3.48
CA LEU A 415 -24.02 4.67 -2.37
C LEU A 415 -24.79 4.50 -1.05
N ALA A 416 -25.65 3.47 -0.96
CA ALA A 416 -26.62 3.31 0.13
C ALA A 416 -26.03 3.11 1.54
N ASP A 417 -24.76 2.70 1.63
CA ASP A 417 -24.06 2.43 2.89
C ASP A 417 -23.38 3.69 3.50
N TYR A 418 -23.36 4.82 2.78
CA TYR A 418 -22.71 6.05 3.23
C TYR A 418 -23.69 7.05 3.88
N PRO A 419 -23.31 7.70 5.00
CA PRO A 419 -24.16 8.70 5.64
C PRO A 419 -24.21 9.99 4.81
N LEU A 420 -25.43 10.45 4.50
CA LEU A 420 -25.68 11.74 3.84
C LEU A 420 -25.75 12.85 4.89
N ILE A 421 -24.72 13.70 4.98
CA ILE A 421 -24.59 14.73 6.01
C ILE A 421 -24.67 16.11 5.36
N TRP A 422 -25.47 17.02 5.93
CA TRP A 422 -25.60 18.39 5.46
C TRP A 422 -24.84 19.37 6.36
N ASN A 423 -24.32 20.46 5.77
CA ASN A 423 -23.69 21.57 6.51
C ASN A 423 -24.61 22.26 7.55
N THR A 424 -25.90 21.94 7.55
CA THR A 424 -26.90 22.35 8.55
C THR A 424 -26.88 21.49 9.83
N GLY A 425 -26.11 20.39 9.85
CA GLY A 425 -26.11 19.38 10.92
C GLY A 425 -27.31 18.43 10.87
N GLN A 426 -27.99 18.32 9.72
CA GLN A 426 -29.07 17.37 9.47
C GLN A 426 -28.57 16.19 8.63
N GLU A 427 -29.16 15.01 8.83
CA GLU A 427 -28.81 13.78 8.12
C GLU A 427 -29.96 13.32 7.20
N GLY A 428 -29.59 12.69 6.08
CA GLY A 428 -30.50 11.96 5.19
C GLY A 428 -30.78 12.65 3.85
N ALA A 429 -31.47 11.92 2.97
CA ALA A 429 -31.68 12.27 1.56
C ALA A 429 -32.60 13.48 1.28
N SER A 430 -33.11 14.17 2.30
CA SER A 430 -33.87 15.42 2.10
C SER A 430 -33.88 16.30 3.34
N ILE A 431 -33.70 17.61 3.17
CA ILE A 431 -33.81 18.61 4.25
C ILE A 431 -34.83 19.71 3.94
N GLN A 432 -35.21 20.46 4.97
CA GLN A 432 -36.15 21.59 4.89
C GLN A 432 -35.47 22.84 5.43
N VAL A 433 -35.26 23.83 4.56
CA VAL A 433 -34.47 25.03 4.86
C VAL A 433 -35.27 26.32 4.64
N VAL A 434 -34.91 27.40 5.33
CA VAL A 434 -35.61 28.70 5.26
C VAL A 434 -34.60 29.84 5.08
N PRO A 435 -33.93 29.95 3.91
CA PRO A 435 -32.98 31.03 3.66
C PRO A 435 -33.67 32.40 3.77
N GLN A 436 -33.02 33.34 4.46
CA GLN A 436 -33.44 34.75 4.55
C GLN A 436 -32.61 35.65 3.62
N GLU A 437 -31.48 35.12 3.15
CA GLU A 437 -30.45 35.73 2.32
C GLU A 437 -29.96 34.60 1.39
N THR A 438 -29.31 34.91 0.26
CA THR A 438 -28.72 33.87 -0.61
C THR A 438 -27.77 32.99 0.22
N THR A 439 -28.08 31.69 0.29
CA THR A 439 -27.42 30.75 1.21
C THR A 439 -26.96 29.51 0.45
N GLU A 440 -25.71 29.12 0.66
CA GLU A 440 -25.15 27.87 0.16
C GLU A 440 -25.37 26.73 1.17
N TYR A 441 -26.02 25.66 0.70
CA TYR A 441 -26.15 24.39 1.40
C TYR A 441 -25.17 23.40 0.80
N VAL A 442 -24.55 22.56 1.62
CA VAL A 442 -23.57 21.59 1.16
C VAL A 442 -23.95 20.23 1.70
N LEU A 443 -23.96 19.24 0.80
CA LEU A 443 -24.05 17.82 1.13
C LEU A 443 -22.64 17.23 1.09
N ASP A 444 -22.22 16.60 2.17
CA ASP A 444 -21.00 15.83 2.28
C ASP A 444 -21.38 14.32 2.39
N TYR A 445 -20.77 13.47 1.57
CA TYR A 445 -20.94 12.01 1.59
C TYR A 445 -19.66 11.29 1.10
N GLY A 446 -19.42 10.06 1.54
CA GLY A 446 -18.23 9.29 1.15
C GLY A 446 -17.79 8.25 2.20
N GLY A 447 -16.68 7.58 1.91
CA GLY A 447 -16.13 6.46 2.67
C GLY A 447 -14.69 6.65 3.13
N TYR A 448 -13.99 5.55 3.43
CA TYR A 448 -12.59 5.59 3.90
C TYR A 448 -11.59 6.09 2.83
N SER A 449 -11.94 6.04 1.54
CA SER A 449 -11.05 6.31 0.40
C SER A 449 -11.42 7.53 -0.45
N TYR A 450 -12.61 8.13 -0.26
CA TYR A 450 -13.02 9.35 -0.98
C TYR A 450 -14.07 10.15 -0.21
N SER A 451 -14.10 11.47 -0.44
CA SER A 451 -15.13 12.38 0.07
C SER A 451 -15.69 13.25 -1.06
N CYS A 452 -17.00 13.17 -1.27
CA CYS A 452 -17.73 13.99 -2.22
C CYS A 452 -18.42 15.16 -1.51
N ARG A 453 -18.38 16.33 -2.14
CA ARG A 453 -18.86 17.59 -1.57
C ARG A 453 -19.67 18.37 -2.59
N VAL A 454 -20.99 18.36 -2.44
CA VAL A 454 -21.92 18.89 -3.43
C VAL A 454 -22.58 20.16 -2.91
N PRO A 455 -22.19 21.34 -3.44
CA PRO A 455 -22.80 22.62 -3.07
C PRO A 455 -24.11 22.85 -3.84
N PHE A 456 -25.08 23.46 -3.17
CA PHE A 456 -26.33 23.94 -3.76
C PHE A 456 -26.69 25.30 -3.16
N THR A 457 -26.64 26.34 -3.99
CA THR A 457 -27.04 27.69 -3.58
C THR A 457 -28.54 27.89 -3.79
N VAL A 458 -29.24 28.34 -2.74
CA VAL A 458 -30.59 28.88 -2.87
C VAL A 458 -30.48 30.40 -2.95
N GLU A 459 -30.71 30.97 -4.12
CA GLU A 459 -30.71 32.41 -4.33
C GLU A 459 -31.98 33.06 -3.77
N VAL A 460 -31.81 34.12 -2.98
CA VAL A 460 -32.93 34.93 -2.46
C VAL A 460 -33.02 36.22 -3.26
N ALA A 461 -33.78 36.18 -4.34
CA ALA A 461 -33.88 37.27 -5.30
C ALA A 461 -34.88 38.36 -4.87
N ASN A 462 -34.46 39.63 -4.95
CA ASN A 462 -35.37 40.77 -4.97
C ASN A 462 -36.02 40.87 -6.36
N PRO A 463 -37.28 41.32 -6.48
CA PRO A 463 -37.96 41.42 -7.76
C PRO A 463 -37.42 42.60 -8.61
N GLU A 464 -36.83 42.27 -9.76
CA GLU A 464 -36.38 43.24 -10.77
C GLU A 464 -37.29 43.23 -12.02
N VAL A 465 -37.37 44.37 -12.73
CA VAL A 465 -38.20 44.53 -13.94
C VAL A 465 -37.47 45.37 -15.00
N GLU A 466 -37.29 44.83 -16.21
CA GLU A 466 -36.77 45.60 -17.35
C GLU A 466 -37.87 46.22 -18.22
N LEU A 467 -37.61 47.39 -18.80
CA LEU A 467 -38.55 48.15 -19.63
C LEU A 467 -37.87 48.74 -20.87
N ASN A 468 -37.87 47.94 -21.96
CA ASN A 468 -37.18 48.23 -23.23
C ASN A 468 -38.16 48.76 -24.30
N LEU A 469 -37.84 49.88 -24.97
CA LEU A 469 -38.73 50.58 -25.92
C LEU A 469 -37.98 51.16 -27.14
N GLU A 470 -38.44 50.90 -28.37
CA GLU A 470 -37.94 51.61 -29.57
C GLU A 470 -38.78 52.87 -29.82
N LEU A 471 -38.14 54.05 -29.94
CA LEU A 471 -38.83 55.34 -30.08
C LEU A 471 -38.18 56.26 -31.13
N CYS A 472 -39.02 56.99 -31.87
CA CYS A 472 -38.62 58.09 -32.76
C CYS A 472 -38.47 59.41 -31.97
N SER A 473 -37.79 60.40 -32.56
CA SER A 473 -37.49 61.69 -31.89
C SER A 473 -38.70 62.58 -31.57
N ASN A 474 -39.89 62.16 -31.98
CA ASN A 474 -41.17 62.83 -31.78
C ASN A 474 -42.19 61.99 -30.98
N ASP A 475 -41.80 60.84 -30.43
CA ASP A 475 -42.63 60.06 -29.51
C ASP A 475 -42.52 60.60 -28.08
N GLU A 476 -43.62 60.60 -27.32
CA GLU A 476 -43.66 61.27 -26.01
C GLU A 476 -42.80 60.58 -24.93
N GLY A 477 -42.52 59.28 -25.04
CA GLY A 477 -41.79 58.49 -24.04
C GLY A 477 -42.62 58.05 -22.83
N VAL A 478 -41.99 57.33 -21.91
CA VAL A 478 -42.60 56.67 -20.74
C VAL A 478 -42.23 57.38 -19.43
N LEU A 479 -43.07 57.31 -18.39
CA LEU A 479 -42.71 57.73 -17.02
C LEU A 479 -42.51 56.51 -16.11
N VAL A 480 -41.40 56.48 -15.37
CA VAL A 480 -41.10 55.50 -14.32
C VAL A 480 -40.67 56.27 -13.07
N ASN A 481 -41.27 55.96 -11.92
CA ASN A 481 -41.03 56.63 -10.62
C ASN A 481 -41.14 58.18 -10.60
N GLY A 482 -41.76 58.79 -11.61
CA GLY A 482 -41.84 60.24 -11.78
C GLY A 482 -40.80 60.84 -12.75
N THR A 483 -39.76 60.08 -13.09
CA THR A 483 -38.79 60.41 -14.14
C THR A 483 -39.34 60.04 -15.51
N ARG A 484 -39.21 60.92 -16.51
CA ARG A 484 -39.58 60.62 -17.91
C ARG A 484 -38.36 60.08 -18.65
N TYR A 485 -38.52 58.94 -19.32
CA TYR A 485 -37.55 58.35 -20.24
C TYR A 485 -38.10 58.44 -21.68
N ASP A 486 -37.32 59.06 -22.56
CA ASP A 486 -37.69 59.38 -23.94
C ASP A 486 -36.44 59.42 -24.84
N PHE A 487 -36.58 59.84 -26.10
CA PHE A 487 -35.46 59.92 -27.05
C PHE A 487 -34.27 60.79 -26.56
N PHE A 488 -34.49 61.74 -25.64
CA PHE A 488 -33.46 62.61 -25.07
C PHE A 488 -33.03 62.19 -23.65
N ASN A 489 -33.77 61.28 -23.01
CA ASN A 489 -33.37 60.59 -21.78
C ASN A 489 -33.52 59.06 -21.96
N PRO A 490 -32.61 58.41 -22.72
CA PRO A 490 -32.88 57.09 -23.29
C PRO A 490 -32.59 55.90 -22.37
N ALA A 491 -31.94 56.09 -21.21
CA ALA A 491 -31.64 55.00 -20.30
C ALA A 491 -31.56 55.46 -18.83
N GLY A 492 -31.84 54.54 -17.90
CA GLY A 492 -31.67 54.78 -16.47
C GLY A 492 -32.13 53.62 -15.59
N VAL A 493 -31.96 53.78 -14.27
CA VAL A 493 -32.34 52.80 -13.25
C VAL A 493 -33.12 53.52 -12.14
N GLU A 494 -34.24 52.96 -11.73
CA GLU A 494 -35.11 53.48 -10.68
C GLU A 494 -35.32 52.40 -9.60
N VAL A 495 -35.12 52.75 -8.32
CA VAL A 495 -35.32 51.84 -7.18
C VAL A 495 -36.57 52.28 -6.40
N LEU A 496 -37.47 51.33 -6.17
CA LEU A 496 -38.73 51.51 -5.45
C LEU A 496 -38.59 51.00 -4.01
N GLU A 497 -38.19 51.88 -3.10
CA GLU A 497 -38.07 51.57 -1.66
C GLU A 497 -39.41 51.04 -1.09
N GLY A 498 -39.39 49.85 -0.49
CA GLY A 498 -40.53 49.21 0.15
C GLY A 498 -41.71 48.87 -0.79
N GLY A 499 -41.46 48.72 -2.10
CA GLY A 499 -42.50 48.53 -3.12
C GLY A 499 -43.36 47.26 -3.01
N SER A 500 -42.96 46.29 -2.18
CA SER A 500 -43.65 45.00 -1.98
C SER A 500 -44.45 44.92 -0.68
N ALA A 501 -45.43 44.01 -0.62
CA ALA A 501 -46.38 43.90 0.50
C ALA A 501 -45.77 43.57 1.89
N PHE A 502 -44.48 43.22 1.95
CA PHE A 502 -43.76 42.87 3.18
C PHE A 502 -42.43 43.63 3.39
N GLY A 503 -42.14 44.65 2.56
CA GLY A 503 -41.10 45.64 2.87
C GLY A 503 -39.73 45.46 2.23
N CYS A 504 -39.56 44.59 1.23
CA CYS A 504 -38.38 44.61 0.35
C CYS A 504 -38.55 45.61 -0.80
N ASP A 505 -37.43 46.12 -1.29
CA ASP A 505 -37.32 47.07 -2.41
C ASP A 505 -37.48 46.38 -3.78
N SER A 506 -37.58 47.14 -4.87
CA SER A 506 -37.66 46.61 -6.24
C SER A 506 -36.94 47.52 -7.24
N THR A 507 -36.18 46.94 -8.17
CA THR A 507 -35.33 47.71 -9.12
C THR A 507 -35.90 47.64 -10.54
N VAL A 508 -35.94 48.78 -11.24
CA VAL A 508 -36.43 48.88 -12.62
C VAL A 508 -35.35 49.47 -13.53
N TYR A 509 -35.01 48.76 -14.60
CA TYR A 509 -34.03 49.19 -15.62
C TYR A 509 -34.76 49.62 -16.91
N ILE A 510 -34.38 50.77 -17.49
CA ILE A 510 -35.04 51.37 -18.67
C ILE A 510 -34.00 51.61 -19.77
N ASN A 511 -34.32 51.24 -21.02
CA ASN A 511 -33.44 51.44 -22.18
C ASN A 511 -34.24 51.70 -23.49
N ILE A 512 -33.78 52.64 -24.32
CA ILE A 512 -34.49 53.15 -25.51
C ILE A 512 -33.56 53.22 -26.74
N THR A 513 -33.98 52.62 -27.87
CA THR A 513 -33.15 52.47 -29.09
C THR A 513 -33.77 53.07 -30.38
N PRO A 514 -32.98 53.77 -31.25
CA PRO A 514 -33.42 54.26 -32.57
C PRO A 514 -33.10 53.31 -33.76
N LYS A 515 -33.55 53.67 -34.98
CA LYS A 515 -33.64 52.77 -36.17
C LYS A 515 -33.53 53.58 -37.50
N ALA A 516 -32.92 53.18 -38.63
CA ALA A 516 -32.01 52.08 -39.03
C ALA A 516 -31.28 52.45 -40.37
N SER A 517 -30.43 51.56 -40.95
CA SER A 517 -29.60 51.83 -42.15
C SER A 517 -29.26 50.58 -43.01
N SER A 518 -28.66 50.72 -44.21
CA SER A 518 -28.34 49.59 -45.16
C SER A 518 -27.04 49.74 -45.99
N TYR A 519 -26.62 48.69 -46.74
CA TYR A 519 -25.31 48.55 -47.41
C TYR A 519 -25.37 47.99 -48.87
N LEU A 520 -24.35 48.30 -49.70
CA LEU A 520 -24.17 47.84 -51.10
C LEU A 520 -22.69 47.49 -51.44
N GLN A 521 -22.44 46.34 -52.08
CA GLN A 521 -21.09 45.89 -52.52
C GLN A 521 -21.07 45.33 -53.97
N SER A 522 -19.99 45.57 -54.73
CA SER A 522 -19.79 45.08 -56.12
C SER A 522 -18.30 45.09 -56.57
N GLY A 523 -17.95 44.41 -57.66
CA GLY A 523 -16.57 44.31 -58.19
C GLY A 523 -16.41 44.72 -59.67
N ILE A 524 -15.24 45.29 -60.03
CA ILE A 524 -14.93 45.90 -61.35
C ILE A 524 -13.48 45.65 -61.79
N CYS A 525 -13.16 45.86 -63.08
CA CYS A 525 -11.78 45.79 -63.59
C CYS A 525 -11.09 47.18 -63.57
N ALA A 526 -9.75 47.21 -63.52
CA ALA A 526 -8.97 48.44 -63.50
C ALA A 526 -9.30 49.35 -64.71
N GLY A 527 -9.90 50.52 -64.45
CA GLY A 527 -10.35 51.49 -65.46
C GLY A 527 -11.87 51.58 -65.69
N GLN A 528 -12.70 50.87 -64.92
CA GLN A 528 -14.17 50.95 -64.95
C GLN A 528 -14.75 51.60 -63.66
N GLY A 529 -16.07 51.88 -63.64
CA GLY A 529 -16.77 52.52 -62.51
C GLY A 529 -18.30 52.51 -62.64
N MET A 530 -19.02 52.83 -61.55
CA MET A 530 -20.50 52.84 -61.49
C MET A 530 -21.06 54.01 -60.66
N THR A 531 -22.27 54.51 -60.98
CA THR A 531 -22.84 55.72 -60.35
C THR A 531 -23.99 55.39 -59.39
N VAL A 532 -23.96 55.93 -58.17
CA VAL A 532 -25.01 55.80 -57.14
C VAL A 532 -25.43 57.20 -56.69
N ASN A 533 -26.74 57.50 -56.69
CA ASN A 533 -27.32 58.82 -56.35
C ASN A 533 -26.72 60.04 -57.10
N GLY A 534 -26.07 59.81 -58.24
CA GLY A 534 -25.37 60.85 -59.03
C GLY A 534 -23.86 60.94 -58.76
N THR A 535 -23.36 60.29 -57.71
CA THR A 535 -21.92 60.18 -57.39
C THR A 535 -21.31 58.98 -58.10
N LEU A 536 -20.17 59.16 -58.78
CA LEU A 536 -19.42 58.08 -59.43
C LEU A 536 -18.50 57.39 -58.41
N TYR A 537 -18.56 56.06 -58.36
CA TYR A 537 -17.70 55.20 -57.55
C TYR A 537 -16.87 54.30 -58.48
N ASP A 538 -15.55 54.35 -58.34
CA ASP A 538 -14.57 53.69 -59.21
C ASP A 538 -13.27 53.41 -58.43
N ALA A 539 -12.18 53.02 -59.10
CA ALA A 539 -10.90 52.75 -58.44
C ALA A 539 -10.28 53.95 -57.69
N GLY A 540 -10.65 55.20 -58.05
CA GLY A 540 -10.25 56.42 -57.36
C GLY A 540 -11.25 56.88 -56.28
N ASN A 541 -12.47 56.33 -56.29
CA ASN A 541 -13.50 56.57 -55.27
C ASN A 541 -14.26 55.26 -54.94
N PRO A 542 -13.64 54.28 -54.26
CA PRO A 542 -14.21 52.94 -54.13
C PRO A 542 -15.22 52.76 -52.99
N SER A 543 -15.45 53.78 -52.14
CA SER A 543 -16.40 53.68 -51.03
C SER A 543 -17.02 55.04 -50.68
N GLY A 544 -18.20 55.03 -50.04
CA GLY A 544 -18.88 56.25 -49.61
C GLY A 544 -20.22 56.01 -48.93
N MET A 545 -20.92 57.12 -48.64
CA MET A 545 -22.22 57.14 -47.97
C MET A 545 -23.16 58.08 -48.73
N GLU A 546 -24.40 57.64 -48.96
CA GLU A 546 -25.48 58.44 -49.55
C GLU A 546 -26.68 58.49 -48.60
N VAL A 547 -27.28 59.66 -48.43
CA VAL A 547 -28.46 59.88 -47.58
C VAL A 547 -29.68 60.11 -48.47
N ILE A 548 -30.70 59.24 -48.34
CA ILE A 548 -31.95 59.31 -49.11
C ILE A 548 -33.01 59.97 -48.24
N VAL A 549 -33.25 61.25 -48.51
CA VAL A 549 -34.25 62.08 -47.80
C VAL A 549 -35.67 61.56 -48.11
N GLY A 550 -36.43 61.22 -47.06
CA GLY A 550 -37.76 60.64 -47.14
C GLY A 550 -37.83 59.22 -47.72
N GLY A 551 -36.73 58.45 -47.63
CA GLY A 551 -36.61 57.11 -48.24
C GLY A 551 -37.41 55.98 -47.56
N ALA A 552 -37.80 56.14 -46.30
CA ALA A 552 -38.61 55.17 -45.57
C ALA A 552 -40.13 55.45 -45.71
N GLN A 553 -40.94 54.39 -45.61
CA GLN A 553 -42.37 54.41 -46.00
C GLN A 553 -43.24 55.43 -45.22
N ASP A 554 -42.80 55.85 -44.04
CA ASP A 554 -43.50 56.80 -43.15
C ASP A 554 -42.78 58.17 -42.98
N GLY A 555 -41.79 58.48 -43.84
CA GLY A 555 -41.22 59.83 -43.96
C GLY A 555 -39.95 60.14 -43.17
N CYS A 556 -39.26 59.12 -42.65
CA CYS A 556 -37.89 59.26 -42.13
C CYS A 556 -36.83 59.14 -43.24
N ASP A 557 -35.65 59.72 -43.01
CA ASP A 557 -34.49 59.63 -43.90
C ASP A 557 -33.72 58.32 -43.69
N SER A 558 -33.16 57.73 -44.75
CA SER A 558 -32.40 56.48 -44.68
C SER A 558 -30.98 56.64 -45.22
N VAL A 559 -30.01 55.98 -44.58
CA VAL A 559 -28.57 56.05 -44.93
C VAL A 559 -28.11 54.75 -45.59
N VAL A 560 -27.37 54.87 -46.71
CA VAL A 560 -26.83 53.76 -47.51
C VAL A 560 -25.30 53.87 -47.64
N TYR A 561 -24.59 52.78 -47.36
CA TYR A 561 -23.11 52.69 -47.46
C TYR A 561 -22.68 51.86 -48.68
N ILE A 562 -21.61 52.28 -49.39
CA ILE A 562 -21.13 51.69 -50.65
C ILE A 562 -19.65 51.27 -50.52
N ASN A 563 -19.27 50.11 -51.08
CA ASN A 563 -17.88 49.59 -51.10
C ASN A 563 -17.60 48.71 -52.35
N LEU A 564 -16.50 48.95 -53.08
CA LEU A 564 -16.16 48.32 -54.37
C LEU A 564 -14.77 47.64 -54.40
N SER A 565 -14.65 46.50 -55.09
CA SER A 565 -13.40 45.72 -55.26
C SER A 565 -12.86 45.74 -56.71
N VAL A 566 -11.54 45.77 -56.91
CA VAL A 566 -10.91 45.93 -58.26
C VAL A 566 -9.85 44.87 -58.58
N TYR A 567 -9.86 44.30 -59.80
CA TYR A 567 -8.95 43.21 -60.24
C TYR A 567 -7.85 43.63 -61.27
N PRO A 568 -6.58 43.17 -61.15
CA PRO A 568 -5.44 43.51 -62.04
C PRO A 568 -4.94 42.38 -63.00
N GLN A 569 -3.88 42.68 -63.79
CA GLN A 569 -3.25 41.88 -64.88
C GLN A 569 -2.50 40.60 -64.44
N GLN A 570 -2.20 39.69 -65.40
CA GLN A 570 -1.52 38.39 -65.16
C GLN A 570 -0.09 38.30 -65.74
N SER A 571 0.72 37.42 -65.14
CA SER A 571 2.11 37.13 -65.51
C SER A 571 2.47 35.65 -65.33
N SER A 572 3.56 35.20 -65.95
CA SER A 572 4.15 33.85 -65.78
C SER A 572 5.67 33.90 -65.59
N SER A 573 6.28 32.80 -65.14
CA SER A 573 7.72 32.74 -64.86
C SER A 573 8.38 31.46 -65.40
N LEU A 574 9.70 31.51 -65.61
CA LEU A 574 10.54 30.43 -66.14
C LEU A 574 11.89 30.42 -65.40
N GLU A 575 12.43 29.25 -65.08
CA GLU A 575 13.74 29.10 -64.42
C GLU A 575 14.75 28.31 -65.26
N ALA A 576 16.04 28.71 -65.16
CA ALA A 576 17.16 28.05 -65.82
C ALA A 576 18.45 28.11 -64.98
N THR A 577 19.38 27.18 -65.19
CA THR A 577 20.68 27.15 -64.50
C THR A 577 21.81 26.76 -65.47
N VAL A 578 22.93 27.46 -65.42
CA VAL A 578 24.14 27.18 -66.23
C VAL A 578 25.42 27.31 -65.38
N ASN A 579 26.56 26.77 -65.85
CA ASN A 579 27.82 26.86 -65.11
C ASN A 579 28.51 28.22 -65.31
N GLU A 580 29.41 28.58 -64.40
CA GLU A 580 30.20 29.80 -64.50
C GLU A 580 30.98 29.89 -65.84
N GLY A 581 30.66 30.88 -66.65
CA GLY A 581 31.22 31.10 -67.99
C GLY A 581 30.30 30.73 -69.18
N GLU A 582 29.13 30.13 -68.94
CA GLU A 582 28.16 29.74 -69.98
C GLU A 582 27.00 30.76 -70.17
N SER A 583 26.12 30.55 -71.15
CA SER A 583 25.04 31.49 -71.52
C SER A 583 23.71 30.81 -71.84
N TYR A 584 22.59 31.39 -71.41
CA TYR A 584 21.22 30.93 -71.69
C TYR A 584 20.51 31.88 -72.67
N VAL A 585 19.66 31.36 -73.59
CA VAL A 585 19.05 32.16 -74.67
C VAL A 585 17.53 32.01 -74.68
N LEU A 586 16.80 33.11 -74.53
CA LEU A 586 15.33 33.16 -74.55
C LEU A 586 14.83 34.35 -75.39
N GLY A 587 13.76 34.16 -76.17
CA GLY A 587 13.19 35.23 -77.01
C GLY A 587 14.11 35.81 -78.10
N GLY A 588 15.27 35.19 -78.34
CA GLY A 588 16.32 35.69 -79.24
C GLY A 588 17.39 36.56 -78.57
N GLN A 589 17.36 36.73 -77.25
CA GLN A 589 18.39 37.40 -76.45
C GLN A 589 19.18 36.40 -75.60
N SER A 590 20.46 36.69 -75.35
CA SER A 590 21.38 35.83 -74.58
C SER A 590 21.74 36.46 -73.23
N PHE A 591 21.70 35.66 -72.18
CA PHE A 591 21.91 36.05 -70.78
C PHE A 591 23.08 35.23 -70.18
N THR A 592 23.97 35.90 -69.46
CA THR A 592 25.25 35.34 -68.94
C THR A 592 25.53 35.72 -67.48
N ALA A 593 24.55 36.29 -66.78
CA ALA A 593 24.67 36.74 -65.41
C ALA A 593 23.50 36.20 -64.60
N ASN A 594 23.69 36.07 -63.29
CA ASN A 594 22.67 35.60 -62.37
C ASN A 594 21.60 36.69 -62.18
N GLY A 595 20.31 36.36 -62.27
CA GLY A 595 19.23 37.33 -62.05
C GLY A 595 17.91 37.09 -62.79
N SER A 596 16.97 38.02 -62.56
CA SER A 596 15.62 38.02 -63.16
C SER A 596 15.52 38.95 -64.37
N TYR A 597 14.80 38.53 -65.40
CA TYR A 597 14.62 39.24 -66.67
C TYR A 597 13.15 39.25 -67.10
N GLU A 598 12.58 40.44 -67.33
CA GLU A 598 11.17 40.64 -67.71
C GLU A 598 11.00 40.78 -69.24
N LEU A 599 10.00 40.09 -69.79
CA LEU A 599 9.66 40.06 -71.22
C LEU A 599 8.15 40.18 -71.42
N VAL A 600 7.71 41.12 -72.25
CA VAL A 600 6.27 41.41 -72.47
C VAL A 600 5.73 40.68 -73.71
N PHE A 601 4.57 40.04 -73.59
CA PHE A 601 3.86 39.41 -74.70
C PHE A 601 2.36 39.72 -74.66
N SER A 602 1.78 40.10 -75.81
CA SER A 602 0.37 40.47 -75.92
C SER A 602 -0.54 39.29 -76.26
N ASP A 603 -1.67 39.17 -75.55
CA ASP A 603 -2.74 38.22 -75.83
C ASP A 603 -3.81 38.79 -76.79
N GLN A 604 -4.79 37.98 -77.20
CA GLN A 604 -5.78 38.36 -78.22
C GLN A 604 -7.01 39.13 -77.67
N ASN A 605 -7.10 39.37 -76.36
CA ASN A 605 -8.18 40.13 -75.70
C ASN A 605 -7.73 41.48 -75.14
N GLY A 606 -6.44 41.82 -75.21
CA GLY A 606 -5.96 43.19 -75.00
C GLY A 606 -5.71 43.58 -73.53
N CYS A 607 -5.48 42.59 -72.66
CA CYS A 607 -4.75 42.80 -71.40
C CYS A 607 -3.35 42.21 -71.59
N ASP A 608 -2.30 43.01 -71.48
CA ASP A 608 -0.92 42.53 -71.68
C ASP A 608 -0.53 41.49 -70.63
N SER A 609 0.41 40.59 -70.95
CA SER A 609 0.95 39.59 -70.02
C SER A 609 2.47 39.66 -69.95
N LEU A 610 3.01 39.49 -68.74
CA LEU A 610 4.45 39.54 -68.46
C LEU A 610 5.03 38.13 -68.29
N VAL A 611 6.26 37.91 -68.76
CA VAL A 611 7.03 36.67 -68.56
C VAL A 611 8.35 37.01 -67.85
N PHE A 612 8.61 36.39 -66.71
CA PHE A 612 9.81 36.58 -65.90
C PHE A 612 10.75 35.36 -65.99
N LEU A 613 11.94 35.52 -66.57
CA LEU A 613 13.00 34.50 -66.58
C LEU A 613 13.94 34.72 -65.40
N GLN A 614 14.10 33.71 -64.54
CA GLN A 614 15.12 33.67 -63.49
C GLN A 614 16.26 32.73 -63.93
N LEU A 615 17.49 33.26 -64.04
CA LEU A 615 18.68 32.52 -64.49
C LEU A 615 19.71 32.43 -63.37
N ASN A 616 20.04 31.21 -62.93
CA ASN A 616 21.03 30.94 -61.90
C ASN A 616 22.40 30.51 -62.48
N ILE A 617 23.50 31.00 -61.92
CA ILE A 617 24.87 30.60 -62.31
C ILE A 617 25.50 29.80 -61.17
N LYS A 618 26.09 28.63 -61.47
CA LYS A 618 26.71 27.75 -60.47
C LYS A 618 28.23 27.95 -60.36
N THR A 619 28.68 28.36 -59.18
CA THR A 619 30.10 28.47 -58.77
C THR A 619 30.54 27.25 -57.92
N GLN A 620 31.82 27.16 -57.57
CA GLN A 620 32.39 26.07 -56.76
C GLN A 620 32.68 26.58 -55.33
N THR A 621 32.16 25.89 -54.31
CA THR A 621 32.06 26.42 -52.92
C THR A 621 32.89 25.59 -51.93
N THR A 622 33.55 26.27 -50.99
CA THR A 622 34.29 25.62 -49.87
C THR A 622 33.35 25.37 -48.70
N ILE A 623 33.52 24.26 -47.97
CA ILE A 623 32.71 23.88 -46.80
C ILE A 623 33.59 23.68 -45.58
N LEU A 624 33.17 24.23 -44.45
CA LEU A 624 33.75 24.10 -43.10
C LEU A 624 32.69 23.54 -42.14
N THR A 625 33.11 22.88 -41.08
CA THR A 625 32.23 22.24 -40.07
C THR A 625 32.75 22.50 -38.68
N ASP A 626 31.87 22.85 -37.73
CA ASP A 626 32.20 23.05 -36.32
C ASP A 626 31.08 22.55 -35.38
N SER A 627 31.32 22.57 -34.06
CA SER A 627 30.34 22.11 -33.05
C SER A 627 30.40 22.93 -31.76
N ILE A 628 29.24 23.40 -31.29
CA ILE A 628 29.12 24.32 -30.14
C ILE A 628 27.97 23.88 -29.22
N ALA A 629 28.05 24.20 -27.93
CA ALA A 629 26.96 23.95 -26.99
C ALA A 629 25.94 25.11 -26.98
N VAL A 630 24.68 24.83 -26.62
CA VAL A 630 23.70 25.90 -26.32
C VAL A 630 24.27 26.85 -25.26
N GLY A 631 24.11 28.16 -25.47
CA GLY A 631 24.60 29.23 -24.59
C GLY A 631 26.08 29.61 -24.73
N GLN A 632 26.88 28.87 -25.51
CA GLN A 632 28.29 29.21 -25.78
C GLN A 632 28.45 30.10 -27.02
N VAL A 633 29.58 30.80 -27.12
CA VAL A 633 29.93 31.68 -28.25
C VAL A 633 31.35 31.39 -28.73
N GLU A 634 31.53 31.17 -30.04
CA GLU A 634 32.83 30.97 -30.68
C GLU A 634 33.07 31.97 -31.83
N SER A 635 34.31 32.01 -32.36
CA SER A 635 34.72 32.96 -33.39
C SER A 635 35.63 32.32 -34.45
N LEU A 636 35.21 32.42 -35.72
CA LEU A 636 35.94 31.95 -36.90
C LEU A 636 36.35 33.13 -37.79
N CYS A 637 37.67 33.31 -37.99
CA CYS A 637 38.21 34.32 -38.90
C CYS A 637 38.67 33.69 -40.22
N LEU A 638 38.23 34.25 -41.36
CA LEU A 638 38.60 33.77 -42.69
C LEU A 638 39.95 34.37 -43.15
N ASP A 639 40.76 33.60 -43.89
CA ASP A 639 41.99 34.11 -44.51
C ASP A 639 41.66 34.99 -45.73
N THR A 640 41.64 36.30 -45.52
CA THR A 640 41.39 37.28 -46.58
C THR A 640 42.66 37.75 -47.30
N SER A 641 43.80 37.07 -47.14
CA SER A 641 45.10 37.50 -47.72
C SER A 641 45.12 37.60 -49.25
N ILE A 642 44.17 36.98 -49.93
CA ILE A 642 43.95 37.07 -51.38
C ILE A 642 43.29 38.38 -51.84
N PHE A 643 42.61 39.11 -50.95
CA PHE A 643 41.93 40.37 -51.25
C PHE A 643 42.83 41.58 -50.96
N GLN A 644 42.96 42.50 -51.93
CA GLN A 644 43.76 43.73 -51.73
C GLN A 644 43.05 44.77 -50.83
N SER A 645 41.72 44.72 -50.78
CA SER A 645 40.87 45.47 -49.87
C SER A 645 39.48 44.83 -49.86
N ILE A 646 38.94 44.54 -48.67
CA ILE A 646 37.58 44.04 -48.51
C ILE A 646 36.60 45.19 -48.78
N GLY A 647 35.62 44.96 -49.64
CA GLY A 647 34.53 45.90 -49.95
C GLY A 647 33.28 45.63 -49.12
N SER A 648 32.93 44.37 -48.90
CA SER A 648 31.82 43.94 -48.05
C SER A 648 32.00 42.52 -47.51
N PHE A 649 31.42 42.26 -46.35
CA PHE A 649 31.37 40.96 -45.67
C PHE A 649 29.93 40.72 -45.24
N PHE A 650 29.32 39.57 -45.56
CA PHE A 650 27.93 39.28 -45.18
C PHE A 650 27.59 37.79 -45.24
N ASN A 651 26.56 37.36 -44.50
CA ASN A 651 25.95 36.05 -44.71
C ASN A 651 25.03 36.12 -45.96
N ALA A 652 25.40 35.37 -46.99
CA ALA A 652 24.70 35.28 -48.28
C ALA A 652 23.56 34.26 -48.29
N CYS A 653 23.43 33.42 -47.27
CA CYS A 653 22.26 32.56 -47.06
C CYS A 653 21.72 32.69 -45.62
N PRO A 654 21.17 33.86 -45.23
CA PRO A 654 20.48 33.98 -43.95
C PRO A 654 19.23 33.10 -43.96
N GLN A 655 19.31 31.92 -43.34
CA GLN A 655 18.13 31.15 -42.98
C GLN A 655 17.48 31.79 -41.73
N PRO A 656 16.20 31.50 -41.45
CA PRO A 656 15.66 31.67 -40.11
C PRO A 656 16.23 30.56 -39.21
N ASP A 657 17.49 30.71 -38.81
CA ASP A 657 18.22 29.74 -37.99
C ASP A 657 17.59 29.64 -36.61
N ALA A 658 17.13 28.43 -36.26
CA ALA A 658 16.47 28.17 -34.98
C ALA A 658 17.47 27.78 -33.89
N GLY A 659 18.64 27.26 -34.26
CA GLY A 659 19.64 26.74 -33.34
C GLY A 659 20.87 27.63 -33.13
N THR A 660 21.17 28.60 -34.00
CA THR A 660 22.43 29.40 -33.94
C THR A 660 22.21 30.88 -34.26
N GLU A 661 22.77 31.79 -33.45
CA GLU A 661 22.89 33.23 -33.78
C GLU A 661 24.22 33.52 -34.48
N TRP A 662 24.20 34.37 -35.52
CA TRP A 662 25.38 34.72 -36.33
C TRP A 662 25.71 36.22 -36.25
N ILE A 663 26.91 36.57 -35.77
CA ILE A 663 27.38 37.94 -35.55
C ILE A 663 28.58 38.22 -36.48
N LEU A 664 28.41 39.14 -37.43
CA LEU A 664 29.42 39.48 -38.43
C LEU A 664 30.31 40.65 -37.94
N GLN A 665 31.62 40.47 -37.92
CA GLN A 665 32.59 41.52 -37.60
C GLN A 665 33.29 42.06 -38.86
N ASP A 666 32.60 42.95 -39.58
CA ASP A 666 32.99 43.53 -40.87
C ASP A 666 34.42 44.08 -40.95
N ASN A 667 34.95 44.60 -39.84
CA ASN A 667 36.27 45.24 -39.81
C ASN A 667 37.46 44.25 -39.81
N VAL A 668 37.19 42.96 -39.60
CA VAL A 668 38.23 41.91 -39.48
C VAL A 668 37.92 40.62 -40.26
N ALA A 669 36.76 40.52 -40.91
CA ALA A 669 36.28 39.31 -41.60
C ALA A 669 36.25 38.06 -40.72
N CYS A 670 35.83 38.26 -39.47
CA CYS A 670 35.52 37.20 -38.52
C CYS A 670 34.00 37.09 -38.33
N LEU A 671 33.54 35.86 -38.18
CA LEU A 671 32.18 35.49 -37.79
C LEU A 671 32.25 35.02 -36.34
N GLU A 672 31.50 35.67 -35.45
CA GLU A 672 31.13 35.10 -34.15
C GLU A 672 29.80 34.36 -34.30
N TYR A 673 29.64 33.24 -33.58
CA TYR A 673 28.40 32.47 -33.60
C TYR A 673 28.10 31.86 -32.23
N ALA A 674 26.81 31.78 -31.89
CA ALA A 674 26.34 31.37 -30.57
C ALA A 674 25.27 30.29 -30.68
N GLY A 675 25.40 29.20 -29.89
CA GLY A 675 24.39 28.16 -29.82
C GLY A 675 23.14 28.63 -29.05
N LEU A 676 21.96 28.44 -29.60
CA LEU A 676 20.66 28.83 -29.05
C LEU A 676 19.71 27.65 -28.81
N ALA A 677 19.73 26.62 -29.67
CA ALA A 677 18.95 25.40 -29.50
C ALA A 677 19.63 24.22 -30.21
N PRO A 678 19.45 22.95 -29.75
CA PRO A 678 20.08 21.79 -30.37
C PRO A 678 19.66 21.60 -31.83
N GLY A 679 20.61 21.36 -32.72
CA GLY A 679 20.36 21.29 -34.16
C GLY A 679 21.63 21.32 -35.01
N VAL A 680 21.44 21.40 -36.33
CA VAL A 680 22.55 21.63 -37.28
C VAL A 680 22.17 22.82 -38.15
N ASP A 681 22.78 23.97 -37.89
CA ASP A 681 22.55 25.22 -38.61
C ASP A 681 23.64 25.45 -39.68
N THR A 682 23.43 26.40 -40.59
CA THR A 682 24.36 26.64 -41.70
C THR A 682 24.36 28.08 -42.17
N ALA A 683 25.55 28.71 -42.18
CA ALA A 683 25.76 30.05 -42.72
C ALA A 683 26.61 30.03 -44.01
N CYS A 684 26.30 30.90 -44.97
CA CYS A 684 27.09 31.08 -46.19
C CYS A 684 27.83 32.41 -46.12
N ILE A 685 29.08 32.42 -45.67
CA ILE A 685 29.85 33.64 -45.47
C ILE A 685 30.49 34.09 -46.77
N ALA A 686 30.08 35.26 -47.26
CA ALA A 686 30.59 35.88 -48.47
C ALA A 686 31.54 37.04 -48.16
N VAL A 687 32.70 37.04 -48.83
CA VAL A 687 33.70 38.12 -48.79
C VAL A 687 33.82 38.70 -50.19
N CYS A 688 33.64 40.01 -50.34
CA CYS A 688 33.70 40.68 -51.64
C CYS A 688 34.76 41.78 -51.69
N ASP A 689 35.31 42.04 -52.87
CA ASP A 689 36.18 43.18 -53.14
C ASP A 689 35.41 44.50 -53.36
N GLY A 690 36.13 45.61 -53.49
CA GLY A 690 35.54 46.93 -53.78
C GLY A 690 34.92 47.09 -55.18
N ALA A 691 34.94 46.04 -56.02
CA ALA A 691 34.27 45.97 -57.31
C ALA A 691 33.09 44.96 -57.31
N ALA A 692 32.70 44.46 -56.14
CA ALA A 692 31.62 43.50 -55.90
C ALA A 692 31.85 42.11 -56.53
N PHE A 693 33.10 41.68 -56.70
CA PHE A 693 33.43 40.27 -56.92
C PHE A 693 33.54 39.57 -55.56
N CYS A 694 32.78 38.49 -55.38
CA CYS A 694 32.65 37.78 -54.11
C CYS A 694 33.14 36.33 -54.22
N ASP A 695 33.75 35.83 -53.15
CA ASP A 695 33.91 34.40 -52.88
C ASP A 695 33.02 34.01 -51.68
N THR A 696 32.65 32.75 -51.53
CA THR A 696 31.69 32.29 -50.51
C THR A 696 32.08 30.93 -49.94
N THR A 697 32.09 30.83 -48.62
CA THR A 697 32.32 29.59 -47.86
C THR A 697 31.08 29.23 -47.05
N ILE A 698 30.73 27.96 -47.01
CA ILE A 698 29.66 27.43 -46.18
C ILE A 698 30.26 26.97 -44.85
N LEU A 699 29.71 27.41 -43.73
CA LEU A 699 29.99 26.90 -42.40
C LEU A 699 28.75 26.13 -41.89
N ILE A 700 28.95 24.89 -41.48
CA ILE A 700 27.92 24.05 -40.85
C ILE A 700 28.28 23.93 -39.36
N VAL A 701 27.38 24.33 -38.47
CA VAL A 701 27.58 24.23 -37.02
C VAL A 701 26.60 23.21 -36.46
N SER A 702 27.12 22.22 -35.72
CA SER A 702 26.29 21.29 -34.95
C SER A 702 26.14 21.80 -33.52
N VAL A 703 24.96 22.31 -33.19
CA VAL A 703 24.64 22.74 -31.82
C VAL A 703 24.18 21.53 -31.04
N PHE A 704 24.91 21.18 -29.98
CA PHE A 704 24.51 20.13 -29.05
C PHE A 704 23.99 20.75 -27.75
N ASP A 705 23.13 20.00 -27.07
CA ASP A 705 22.51 20.47 -25.85
C ASP A 705 23.51 20.52 -24.69
N ASN A 706 23.42 21.54 -23.84
CA ASN A 706 24.29 21.67 -22.66
C ASN A 706 23.67 20.97 -21.45
N LEU A 707 23.29 19.71 -21.67
CA LEU A 707 22.60 18.87 -20.70
C LEU A 707 23.46 18.69 -19.44
N LEU A 708 22.85 19.04 -18.33
CA LEU A 708 23.05 18.34 -17.08
C LEU A 708 22.15 17.11 -17.17
N ALA A 709 22.64 15.93 -16.78
CA ALA A 709 21.77 14.81 -16.45
C ALA A 709 22.02 14.47 -14.98
N ALA A 710 21.08 14.87 -14.15
CA ALA A 710 21.01 14.45 -12.75
C ALA A 710 20.48 13.01 -12.73
N LEU A 711 21.08 12.13 -11.94
CA LEU A 711 20.64 10.74 -11.81
C LEU A 711 20.27 10.42 -10.36
N ASP A 712 19.20 9.63 -10.19
CA ASP A 712 18.68 9.31 -8.86
C ASP A 712 19.74 8.63 -7.96
N ASP A 713 19.84 9.11 -6.73
CA ASP A 713 20.77 8.67 -5.70
C ASP A 713 20.09 7.77 -4.68
N TYR A 714 20.88 6.88 -4.08
CA TYR A 714 20.46 6.00 -3.01
C TYR A 714 21.49 6.04 -1.88
N ASP A 715 21.05 6.35 -0.65
CA ASP A 715 21.89 6.26 0.55
C ASP A 715 21.11 5.64 1.72
N THR A 716 21.83 5.18 2.73
CA THR A 716 21.27 4.57 3.95
C THR A 716 21.74 5.32 5.18
N THR A 717 20.83 5.61 6.11
CA THR A 717 21.20 6.17 7.42
C THR A 717 20.31 5.60 8.52
N PHE A 718 20.66 5.87 9.78
CA PHE A 718 19.83 5.52 10.92
C PHE A 718 18.93 6.71 11.30
N TYR A 719 17.75 6.44 11.85
CA TYR A 719 16.78 7.46 12.30
C TYR A 719 17.31 8.49 13.32
N ASN A 720 18.50 8.30 13.86
CA ASN A 720 19.19 9.19 14.80
C ASN A 720 20.55 9.71 14.30
N ALA A 721 20.90 9.45 13.04
CA ALA A 721 22.17 9.81 12.41
C ALA A 721 21.94 10.70 11.18
N ALA A 722 22.72 11.79 11.09
CA ALA A 722 22.74 12.62 9.90
C ALA A 722 23.64 11.98 8.82
N ALA A 723 23.19 12.01 7.57
CA ALA A 723 23.91 11.52 6.39
C ALA A 723 24.58 12.67 5.62
N SER A 724 25.55 12.34 4.77
CA SER A 724 26.21 13.27 3.85
C SER A 724 26.40 12.57 2.51
N ILE A 725 25.54 12.94 1.57
CA ILE A 725 25.24 12.19 0.34
C ILE A 725 26.00 12.84 -0.82
N ASP A 726 26.81 12.07 -1.56
CA ASP A 726 27.63 12.58 -2.66
C ASP A 726 26.88 12.50 -4.01
N VAL A 727 25.84 13.32 -4.11
CA VAL A 727 24.87 13.34 -5.24
C VAL A 727 25.44 13.75 -6.60
N LEU A 728 26.74 14.04 -6.69
CA LEU A 728 27.43 14.35 -7.95
C LEU A 728 28.28 13.17 -8.45
N ALA A 729 28.20 12.02 -7.80
CA ALA A 729 29.05 10.85 -8.08
C ALA A 729 28.57 10.03 -9.30
N ASN A 730 27.26 10.01 -9.54
CA ASN A 730 26.56 9.37 -10.66
C ASN A 730 26.21 10.38 -11.79
N ASP A 731 25.99 11.65 -11.47
CA ASP A 731 25.59 12.73 -12.38
C ASP A 731 26.50 12.91 -13.62
N TRP A 732 25.87 13.10 -14.79
CA TRP A 732 26.59 13.45 -16.02
C TRP A 732 26.68 14.97 -16.18
N ILE A 733 27.80 15.54 -15.69
CA ILE A 733 28.06 16.97 -15.75
C ILE A 733 28.91 17.32 -16.96
N SER A 734 28.33 18.09 -17.89
CA SER A 734 29.00 18.64 -19.08
C SER A 734 30.19 19.56 -18.71
N ALA A 735 31.39 19.01 -18.84
CA ALA A 735 32.72 19.62 -18.91
C ALA A 735 33.22 20.55 -17.78
N THR A 736 32.44 21.45 -17.15
CA THR A 736 32.86 22.16 -15.90
C THR A 736 31.85 23.04 -15.16
N VAL A 737 30.59 23.23 -15.61
CA VAL A 737 29.72 24.27 -15.02
C VAL A 737 28.45 23.71 -14.39
N VAL A 738 28.49 23.51 -13.07
CA VAL A 738 27.32 23.64 -12.19
C VAL A 738 27.46 25.02 -11.52
N ASP A 739 26.58 25.96 -11.87
CA ASP A 739 26.58 27.31 -11.30
C ASP A 739 25.90 27.35 -9.93
N THR A 740 24.83 26.56 -9.74
CA THR A 740 24.06 26.47 -8.50
C THR A 740 23.43 25.10 -8.32
N GLN A 741 23.32 24.66 -7.07
CA GLN A 741 22.63 23.43 -6.65
C GLN A 741 21.71 23.76 -5.46
N TYR A 742 20.51 23.19 -5.42
CA TYR A 742 19.55 23.41 -4.32
C TYR A 742 18.52 22.28 -4.21
N ILE A 743 17.88 22.18 -3.04
CA ILE A 743 16.77 21.25 -2.78
C ILE A 743 15.49 21.81 -3.42
N VAL A 744 14.82 21.00 -4.24
CA VAL A 744 13.59 21.36 -4.99
C VAL A 744 12.36 20.98 -4.18
N THR A 745 12.21 19.69 -3.84
CA THR A 745 11.27 19.22 -2.81
C THR A 745 12.06 18.89 -1.56
N ALA A 746 11.62 19.39 -0.40
CA ALA A 746 12.20 19.00 0.88
C ALA A 746 11.81 17.55 1.23
N PRO A 747 12.64 16.81 1.99
CA PRO A 747 12.23 15.52 2.54
C PRO A 747 10.99 15.67 3.41
N VAL A 748 10.18 14.63 3.48
CA VAL A 748 8.98 14.60 4.32
C VAL A 748 9.37 14.33 5.78
N ASN A 749 10.32 13.43 5.98
CA ASN A 749 10.71 12.91 7.29
C ASN A 749 12.09 13.43 7.76
N GLY A 750 12.54 14.57 7.23
CA GLY A 750 13.86 15.11 7.52
C GLY A 750 14.13 16.51 6.98
N ILE A 751 15.36 16.99 7.16
CA ILE A 751 15.87 18.23 6.56
C ILE A 751 17.09 17.88 5.71
N ALA A 752 17.01 18.19 4.41
CA ALA A 752 18.14 18.20 3.49
C ALA A 752 18.71 19.62 3.34
N SER A 753 20.02 19.73 3.15
CA SER A 753 20.72 20.99 2.86
C SER A 753 22.00 20.76 2.08
N VAL A 754 22.24 21.59 1.05
CA VAL A 754 23.44 21.48 0.18
C VAL A 754 24.69 22.01 0.91
N ASN A 755 25.76 21.22 0.91
CA ASN A 755 27.06 21.56 1.46
C ASN A 755 27.92 22.39 0.46
N PRO A 756 28.94 23.13 0.93
CA PRO A 756 29.80 23.93 0.05
C PRO A 756 30.67 23.14 -0.94
N ASP A 757 30.70 21.81 -0.86
CA ASP A 757 31.45 20.91 -1.73
C ASP A 757 30.58 20.20 -2.80
N GLY A 758 29.25 20.37 -2.76
CA GLY A 758 28.30 19.75 -3.69
C GLY A 758 27.55 18.54 -3.13
N SER A 759 27.99 18.02 -1.98
CA SER A 759 27.26 16.96 -1.26
C SER A 759 26.00 17.50 -0.58
N ILE A 760 25.05 16.64 -0.22
CA ILE A 760 23.83 17.02 0.52
C ILE A 760 23.86 16.42 1.92
N ALA A 761 23.80 17.28 2.94
CA ALA A 761 23.61 16.87 4.32
C ALA A 761 22.12 16.64 4.60
N TYR A 762 21.77 15.43 5.03
CA TYR A 762 20.42 15.04 5.42
C TYR A 762 20.35 14.73 6.92
N THR A 763 19.29 15.16 7.59
CA THR A 763 19.04 14.90 9.03
C THR A 763 17.58 14.52 9.26
N PRO A 764 17.28 13.29 9.72
CA PRO A 764 15.92 12.86 10.02
C PRO A 764 15.20 13.76 11.04
N GLN A 765 13.89 13.93 10.86
CA GLN A 765 12.97 14.59 11.78
C GLN A 765 11.74 13.70 12.01
N LEU A 766 11.59 13.25 13.26
CA LEU A 766 10.59 12.24 13.65
C LEU A 766 9.15 12.82 13.62
N SER A 767 8.43 12.60 12.53
CA SER A 767 6.96 12.70 12.47
C SER A 767 6.31 11.34 12.22
N ASP A 768 6.78 10.59 11.23
CA ASP A 768 6.17 9.33 10.79
C ASP A 768 7.25 8.24 10.57
N CYS A 769 6.98 7.01 11.02
CA CYS A 769 7.94 5.90 10.97
C CYS A 769 7.87 5.17 9.62
N LEU A 770 8.36 5.82 8.57
CA LEU A 770 8.59 5.21 7.25
C LEU A 770 10.04 4.72 7.15
N GLU A 771 10.25 3.60 6.45
CA GLU A 771 11.59 3.05 6.19
C GLU A 771 12.32 3.84 5.08
N GLU A 772 11.61 4.73 4.39
CA GLU A 772 12.12 5.58 3.32
C GLU A 772 11.78 7.06 3.56
N ASP A 773 12.68 7.94 3.15
CA ASP A 773 12.43 9.36 2.92
C ASP A 773 13.01 9.74 1.56
N ALA A 774 12.43 10.73 0.89
CA ALA A 774 12.87 11.12 -0.45
C ALA A 774 12.83 12.63 -0.63
N PHE A 775 13.82 13.18 -1.32
CA PHE A 775 13.86 14.60 -1.65
C PHE A 775 14.48 14.80 -3.04
N THR A 776 14.01 15.80 -3.77
CA THR A 776 14.58 16.13 -5.09
C THR A 776 15.59 17.27 -4.97
N TYR A 777 16.69 17.19 -5.70
CA TYR A 777 17.64 18.28 -5.86
C TYR A 777 17.71 18.72 -7.32
N ALA A 778 18.10 19.97 -7.55
CA ALA A 778 18.45 20.50 -8.85
C ALA A 778 19.94 20.78 -8.91
N ILE A 779 20.57 20.40 -10.03
CA ILE A 779 21.81 21.01 -10.51
C ILE A 779 21.46 21.95 -11.66
N CYS A 780 22.06 23.14 -11.66
CA CYS A 780 21.78 24.17 -12.67
C CYS A 780 23.06 24.81 -13.21
N ASN A 781 22.99 25.26 -14.46
CA ASN A 781 23.98 26.08 -15.12
C ASN A 781 23.30 27.26 -15.83
N SER A 782 24.06 28.10 -16.53
CA SER A 782 23.55 29.27 -17.26
C SER A 782 22.57 28.97 -18.40
N VAL A 783 22.34 27.70 -18.74
CA VAL A 783 21.47 27.23 -19.84
C VAL A 783 20.18 26.60 -19.31
N GLY A 784 20.26 25.83 -18.22
CA GLY A 784 19.11 25.15 -17.62
C GLY A 784 19.42 24.49 -16.28
N CYS A 785 18.41 23.81 -15.74
CA CYS A 785 18.52 22.93 -14.58
C CYS A 785 18.06 21.53 -14.98
N ASP A 786 18.61 20.52 -14.32
CA ASP A 786 18.06 19.17 -14.30
C ASP A 786 17.91 18.68 -12.85
N THR A 787 17.02 17.71 -12.62
CA THR A 787 16.59 17.28 -11.28
C THR A 787 16.57 15.78 -11.12
N ALA A 788 17.12 15.31 -9.99
CA ALA A 788 17.05 13.91 -9.57
C ALA A 788 16.54 13.80 -8.12
N THR A 789 16.12 12.59 -7.78
CA THR A 789 15.61 12.20 -6.46
C THR A 789 16.69 11.48 -5.68
N VAL A 790 16.88 11.87 -4.42
CA VAL A 790 17.66 11.11 -3.45
C VAL A 790 16.69 10.27 -2.62
N TYR A 791 16.79 8.95 -2.73
CA TYR A 791 16.07 8.00 -1.90
C TYR A 791 16.94 7.62 -0.69
N LEU A 792 16.35 7.70 0.51
CA LEU A 792 17.02 7.47 1.78
C LEU A 792 16.35 6.34 2.54
N TYR A 793 17.05 5.21 2.62
CA TYR A 793 16.62 4.10 3.48
C TYR A 793 17.03 4.37 4.93
N LEU A 794 16.03 4.53 5.79
CA LEU A 794 16.17 4.78 7.22
C LEU A 794 16.21 3.44 7.98
N ASN A 795 17.41 2.90 8.15
CA ASN A 795 17.65 1.67 8.90
C ASN A 795 17.08 1.76 10.33
N GLY A 796 15.95 1.07 10.53
CA GLY A 796 15.30 0.90 11.82
C GLY A 796 16.02 -0.11 12.71
N VAL A 797 15.87 0.04 14.02
CA VAL A 797 16.02 -1.10 14.93
C VAL A 797 14.63 -1.72 15.04
N ALA A 798 14.51 -3.03 14.78
CA ALA A 798 13.24 -3.75 14.86
C ALA A 798 12.48 -3.44 16.16
N GLY A 799 11.19 -3.08 16.05
CA GLY A 799 10.34 -2.68 17.17
C GLY A 799 10.24 -1.17 17.44
N ALA A 800 10.72 -0.29 16.55
CA ALA A 800 10.62 1.16 16.74
C ALA A 800 9.22 1.76 16.46
N CYS A 801 8.30 1.03 15.80
CA CYS A 801 7.15 1.63 15.11
C CYS A 801 5.78 1.50 15.81
N ASP A 802 5.54 0.52 16.70
CA ASP A 802 4.23 0.45 17.36
C ASP A 802 4.09 1.58 18.41
N ALA A 803 3.26 2.58 18.08
CA ALA A 803 2.88 3.62 19.02
C ALA A 803 1.93 3.06 20.09
N VAL A 804 2.18 3.40 21.36
CA VAL A 804 1.30 3.02 22.46
C VAL A 804 0.09 3.96 22.48
N TRP A 805 -1.11 3.41 22.43
CA TRP A 805 -2.34 4.14 22.68
C TRP A 805 -2.77 3.91 24.13
N PRO A 806 -2.75 4.93 25.00
CA PRO A 806 -3.04 4.73 26.43
C PRO A 806 -4.41 4.10 26.66
N GLY A 807 -4.44 2.96 27.34
CA GLY A 807 -5.62 2.13 27.55
C GLY A 807 -5.70 0.90 26.65
N ASP A 808 -5.08 0.90 25.47
CA ASP A 808 -4.96 -0.28 24.61
C ASP A 808 -3.62 -0.97 24.96
N VAL A 809 -3.73 -1.99 25.81
CA VAL A 809 -2.61 -2.58 26.55
C VAL A 809 -2.27 -3.98 26.05
N ASN A 810 -3.23 -4.65 25.41
CA ASN A 810 -2.97 -5.85 24.61
C ASN A 810 -2.70 -5.53 23.13
N ASN A 811 -2.85 -4.26 22.71
CA ASN A 811 -2.69 -3.79 21.32
C ASN A 811 -3.69 -4.46 20.35
N ASP A 812 -4.93 -4.71 20.79
CA ASP A 812 -5.99 -5.32 19.96
C ASP A 812 -6.80 -4.30 19.14
N GLY A 813 -6.51 -3.01 19.32
CA GLY A 813 -7.16 -1.88 18.67
C GLY A 813 -8.37 -1.33 19.42
N LYS A 814 -8.73 -1.86 20.61
CA LYS A 814 -9.94 -1.49 21.38
C LYS A 814 -9.73 -1.55 22.91
N VAL A 815 -9.81 -0.40 23.57
CA VAL A 815 -9.77 -0.31 25.05
C VAL A 815 -10.98 -1.01 25.70
N ASN A 816 -10.76 -2.11 26.39
CA ASN A 816 -11.79 -2.94 27.01
C ASN A 816 -11.32 -3.62 28.33
N GLN A 817 -11.99 -4.69 28.77
CA GLN A 817 -11.68 -5.38 30.02
C GLN A 817 -10.48 -6.36 29.96
N VAL A 818 -10.07 -6.84 28.78
CA VAL A 818 -8.94 -7.78 28.66
C VAL A 818 -7.57 -7.09 28.67
N ASP A 819 -7.48 -5.81 28.30
CA ASP A 819 -6.29 -4.95 28.43
C ASP A 819 -5.61 -5.02 29.80
N HIS A 820 -6.44 -5.11 30.84
CA HIS A 820 -6.02 -5.23 32.24
C HIS A 820 -5.05 -6.40 32.48
N TRP A 821 -5.13 -7.46 31.67
CA TRP A 821 -4.33 -8.66 31.83
C TRP A 821 -2.84 -8.46 31.56
N ALA A 822 -2.48 -7.68 30.53
CA ALA A 822 -1.08 -7.42 30.19
C ALA A 822 -0.37 -6.57 31.29
N ILE A 823 -1.11 -5.71 32.01
CA ILE A 823 -0.59 -5.06 33.23
C ILE A 823 -0.27 -6.10 34.32
N GLY A 824 -1.13 -7.09 34.53
CA GLY A 824 -0.91 -8.15 35.53
C GLY A 824 0.22 -9.14 35.18
N LEU A 825 0.38 -9.45 33.89
CA LEU A 825 1.51 -10.23 33.38
C LEU A 825 2.83 -9.45 33.48
N GLY A 826 2.79 -8.13 33.32
CA GLY A 826 3.96 -7.24 33.42
C GLY A 826 4.22 -6.64 34.80
N TYR A 827 3.41 -6.95 35.82
CA TYR A 827 3.33 -6.15 37.05
C TYR A 827 4.67 -6.03 37.82
N GLY A 828 5.08 -4.81 38.14
CA GLY A 828 6.34 -4.51 38.84
C GLY A 828 7.60 -4.59 37.97
N LEU A 829 7.46 -4.77 36.65
CA LEU A 829 8.57 -4.59 35.70
C LEU A 829 8.76 -3.11 35.38
N THR A 830 10.02 -2.71 35.19
CA THR A 830 10.42 -1.32 34.91
C THR A 830 11.20 -1.22 33.60
N GLY A 831 11.03 -0.13 32.87
CA GLY A 831 11.66 0.10 31.56
C GLY A 831 11.93 1.58 31.29
N PRO A 832 12.19 1.95 30.02
CA PRO A 832 12.38 3.35 29.64
C PRO A 832 11.08 4.14 29.76
N VAL A 833 11.17 5.39 30.23
CA VAL A 833 10.04 6.34 30.38
C VAL A 833 9.67 6.94 29.02
N ARG A 834 8.37 7.06 28.69
CA ARG A 834 7.94 7.71 27.45
C ARG A 834 8.19 9.23 27.49
N PRO A 835 8.80 9.85 26.45
CA PRO A 835 9.05 11.30 26.43
C PRO A 835 7.82 12.19 26.58
N ASN A 836 6.66 11.72 26.08
CA ASN A 836 5.37 12.41 26.12
C ASN A 836 4.31 11.63 26.93
N ALA A 837 4.72 10.98 28.03
CA ALA A 837 3.85 10.18 28.90
C ALA A 837 2.54 10.90 29.27
N SER A 838 1.41 10.28 28.94
CA SER A 838 0.06 10.84 29.10
C SER A 838 -1.00 9.75 29.06
N ASN A 839 -2.12 9.95 29.75
CA ASN A 839 -3.30 9.07 29.69
C ASN A 839 -4.32 9.51 28.62
N ALA A 840 -4.05 10.55 27.84
CA ALA A 840 -4.95 11.00 26.77
C ALA A 840 -4.97 9.99 25.60
N TRP A 841 -6.13 9.82 24.97
CA TRP A 841 -6.28 8.97 23.77
C TRP A 841 -5.61 9.61 22.54
N GLN A 842 -4.29 9.47 22.48
CA GLN A 842 -3.40 9.94 21.42
C GLN A 842 -2.22 8.97 21.34
N ALA A 843 -1.83 8.59 20.12
CA ALA A 843 -0.66 7.75 19.85
C ALA A 843 0.60 8.34 20.51
N GLN A 844 1.33 7.52 21.26
CA GLN A 844 2.60 7.88 21.88
C GLN A 844 3.71 6.96 21.35
N PRO A 845 4.62 7.46 20.49
CA PRO A 845 5.69 6.64 19.94
C PRO A 845 6.64 6.18 21.04
N MET A 846 7.04 4.91 20.99
CA MET A 846 7.93 4.32 21.99
C MET A 846 8.68 3.12 21.43
N ILE A 847 9.99 3.08 21.72
CA ILE A 847 10.83 1.91 21.42
C ILE A 847 10.45 0.71 22.29
N ASP A 848 10.67 -0.47 21.77
CA ASP A 848 10.51 -1.72 22.49
C ASP A 848 11.28 -1.77 23.80
N TRP A 849 10.61 -2.27 24.84
CA TRP A 849 11.24 -2.53 26.13
C TRP A 849 12.20 -3.70 25.99
N ASN A 850 13.49 -3.38 25.97
CA ASN A 850 14.56 -4.36 25.77
C ASN A 850 14.48 -5.49 26.83
N GLY A 851 14.55 -6.75 26.36
CA GLY A 851 14.34 -7.92 27.20
C GLY A 851 12.87 -8.35 27.36
N SER A 852 11.96 -7.94 26.46
CA SER A 852 10.74 -8.71 26.16
C SER A 852 11.12 -10.14 25.80
N LEU A 853 10.85 -11.09 26.71
CA LEU A 853 11.23 -12.48 26.54
C LEU A 853 10.24 -13.18 25.61
N TYR A 854 10.74 -13.81 24.55
CA TYR A 854 10.01 -14.59 23.53
C TYR A 854 9.35 -15.89 24.05
N PHE A 855 9.00 -15.94 25.34
CA PHE A 855 8.53 -17.14 26.06
C PHE A 855 7.11 -17.01 26.64
N ILE A 856 6.46 -15.89 26.39
CA ILE A 856 5.04 -15.59 26.67
C ILE A 856 4.51 -15.00 25.37
N TYR A 857 3.37 -15.45 24.87
CA TYR A 857 2.92 -15.08 23.52
C TYR A 857 2.67 -13.56 23.42
N THR A 858 3.49 -12.91 22.60
CA THR A 858 3.32 -11.59 21.96
C THR A 858 2.51 -10.52 22.73
N PHE A 859 2.95 -10.12 23.93
CA PHE A 859 2.65 -8.77 24.42
C PHE A 859 3.94 -8.01 24.76
N ASN A 860 4.08 -6.83 24.15
CA ASN A 860 5.24 -5.97 24.34
C ASN A 860 5.01 -5.07 25.56
N ARG A 861 5.98 -5.05 26.47
CA ARG A 861 5.86 -4.38 27.77
C ARG A 861 5.64 -2.87 27.66
N LYS A 862 5.97 -2.24 26.51
CA LYS A 862 5.69 -0.82 26.26
C LYS A 862 4.18 -0.48 26.29
N PHE A 863 3.30 -1.42 25.92
CA PHE A 863 1.85 -1.24 25.99
C PHE A 863 1.32 -1.36 27.44
N ALA A 864 1.94 -2.24 28.24
CA ALA A 864 1.60 -2.47 29.64
C ALA A 864 1.97 -1.31 30.57
N ASP A 865 3.04 -0.55 30.26
CA ASP A 865 3.27 0.79 30.79
C ASP A 865 2.33 1.78 30.09
N SER A 866 1.02 1.62 30.32
CA SER A 866 -0.01 2.33 29.57
C SER A 866 0.05 3.85 29.83
N ASN A 867 0.48 4.26 31.02
CA ASN A 867 0.63 5.66 31.37
C ASN A 867 1.95 6.28 30.87
N GLY A 868 3.00 5.47 30.67
CA GLY A 868 4.29 5.85 30.11
C GLY A 868 5.34 6.30 31.13
N ASP A 869 5.12 6.08 32.43
CA ASP A 869 6.03 6.51 33.50
C ASP A 869 7.25 5.60 33.70
N GLY A 870 7.32 4.46 33.00
CA GLY A 870 8.41 3.50 33.05
C GLY A 870 8.25 2.39 34.09
N GLU A 871 7.14 2.31 34.84
CA GLU A 871 6.87 1.25 35.83
C GLU A 871 5.49 0.62 35.61
N ILE A 872 5.41 -0.64 35.16
CA ILE A 872 4.12 -1.34 34.98
C ILE A 872 3.50 -1.59 36.36
N ASN A 873 2.42 -0.89 36.70
CA ASN A 873 1.81 -0.96 38.02
C ASN A 873 0.29 -0.67 38.00
N SER A 874 -0.32 -0.54 39.17
CA SER A 874 -1.76 -0.23 39.29
C SER A 874 -2.17 1.11 38.66
N GLY A 875 -1.23 2.05 38.46
CA GLY A 875 -1.47 3.35 37.83
C GLY A 875 -1.90 3.25 36.36
N ASP A 876 -1.41 2.25 35.63
CA ASP A 876 -1.72 2.04 34.21
C ASP A 876 -3.19 1.71 33.96
N THR A 877 -3.86 1.11 34.94
CA THR A 877 -5.31 0.82 34.88
C THR A 877 -6.17 2.08 34.71
N TYR A 878 -5.64 3.27 35.04
CA TYR A 878 -6.34 4.53 34.85
C TYR A 878 -6.55 4.86 33.36
N ALA A 879 -5.56 4.58 32.51
CA ALA A 879 -5.65 4.83 31.07
C ALA A 879 -6.74 3.97 30.43
N ILE A 880 -6.78 2.67 30.79
CA ILE A 880 -7.87 1.75 30.40
C ILE A 880 -9.22 2.30 30.88
N TYR A 881 -9.31 2.74 32.14
CA TYR A 881 -10.56 3.26 32.70
C TYR A 881 -11.04 4.55 32.01
N SER A 882 -10.15 5.47 31.65
CA SER A 882 -10.51 6.74 31.01
C SER A 882 -10.88 6.60 29.55
N ASN A 883 -10.20 5.71 28.82
CA ASN A 883 -10.33 5.58 27.37
C ASN A 883 -11.21 4.39 26.94
N TRP A 884 -11.88 3.75 27.91
CA TRP A 884 -12.74 2.58 27.74
C TRP A 884 -13.77 2.72 26.60
N GLY A 885 -13.67 1.84 25.61
CA GLY A 885 -14.53 1.80 24.42
C GLY A 885 -14.06 2.66 23.24
N LEU A 886 -12.88 3.28 23.32
CA LEU A 886 -12.21 3.89 22.17
C LEU A 886 -11.41 2.84 21.37
N SER A 887 -11.14 3.14 20.11
CA SER A 887 -10.46 2.24 19.15
C SER A 887 -9.62 3.01 18.14
N HIS A 888 -8.63 2.34 17.52
CA HIS A 888 -7.74 2.93 16.50
C HIS A 888 -7.50 2.01 15.29
N PRO A 889 -6.93 2.51 14.17
CA PRO A 889 -6.80 1.72 12.93
C PRO A 889 -5.64 0.71 12.93
N LEU A 890 -4.60 0.92 13.75
CA LEU A 890 -3.47 0.00 13.85
C LEU A 890 -3.93 -1.35 14.41
N ARG A 891 -3.52 -2.45 13.76
CA ARG A 891 -3.94 -3.82 14.09
C ARG A 891 -2.78 -4.81 13.93
N PRO A 892 -2.40 -5.55 14.99
CA PRO A 892 -1.69 -6.82 14.89
C PRO A 892 -2.64 -8.00 14.57
N GLU A 893 -2.07 -9.12 14.17
CA GLU A 893 -2.81 -10.33 13.82
C GLU A 893 -3.64 -10.87 15.00
N GLY A 894 -4.92 -11.18 14.73
CA GLY A 894 -5.81 -11.80 15.72
C GLY A 894 -5.73 -13.32 15.60
N PHE A 895 -5.39 -14.00 16.69
CA PHE A 895 -5.31 -15.46 16.75
C PHE A 895 -6.65 -16.10 17.17
N ASP A 896 -6.99 -17.19 16.49
CA ASP A 896 -8.13 -18.07 16.78
C ASP A 896 -7.63 -19.30 17.56
N TYR A 897 -8.29 -19.66 18.67
CA TYR A 897 -7.78 -20.67 19.62
C TYR A 897 -8.80 -21.80 19.88
N PRO A 898 -8.35 -23.07 19.97
CA PRO A 898 -9.25 -24.23 19.96
C PRO A 898 -9.93 -24.54 21.30
N ASP A 899 -11.23 -24.83 21.22
CA ASP A 899 -12.12 -25.06 22.36
C ASP A 899 -11.70 -26.17 23.35
N ARG A 900 -11.82 -25.85 24.65
CA ARG A 900 -12.12 -26.83 25.70
C ARG A 900 -13.19 -26.28 26.65
N PRO A 901 -14.30 -27.00 26.89
CA PRO A 901 -15.36 -26.49 27.75
C PRO A 901 -14.93 -26.43 29.23
N ILE A 902 -14.56 -25.24 29.67
CA ILE A 902 -14.34 -24.90 31.09
C ILE A 902 -15.70 -24.80 31.77
N SER A 903 -15.81 -25.26 33.03
CA SER A 903 -17.07 -25.22 33.78
C SER A 903 -17.16 -23.99 34.67
N VAL A 904 -18.20 -23.18 34.44
CA VAL A 904 -18.63 -22.06 35.31
C VAL A 904 -19.95 -22.41 35.97
N LEU A 905 -20.13 -21.97 37.22
CA LEU A 905 -21.34 -22.16 38.01
C LEU A 905 -21.73 -20.87 38.73
N LEU A 906 -23.01 -20.50 38.66
CA LEU A 906 -23.59 -19.43 39.47
C LEU A 906 -24.34 -20.05 40.66
N GLU A 907 -23.91 -19.72 41.88
CA GLU A 907 -24.59 -20.12 43.12
C GLU A 907 -25.15 -18.88 43.85
N GLN A 908 -26.41 -18.95 44.28
CA GLN A 908 -27.01 -17.91 45.12
C GLN A 908 -26.68 -18.17 46.59
N GLU A 909 -25.97 -17.25 47.26
CA GLU A 909 -25.84 -17.27 48.71
C GLU A 909 -26.95 -16.43 49.36
N ILE A 910 -27.85 -17.09 50.09
CA ILE A 910 -28.93 -16.42 50.82
C ILE A 910 -28.40 -15.90 52.16
N GLN A 911 -27.79 -14.71 52.13
CA GLN A 911 -27.41 -13.94 53.32
C GLN A 911 -28.52 -12.94 53.72
N ALA A 912 -28.56 -12.52 54.98
CA ALA A 912 -29.42 -11.44 55.43
C ALA A 912 -28.78 -10.08 55.10
N SER A 913 -28.85 -9.71 53.82
CA SER A 913 -28.19 -8.55 53.18
C SER A 913 -29.21 -7.58 52.57
N GLU A 914 -28.79 -6.33 52.34
CA GLU A 914 -29.53 -5.34 51.54
C GLU A 914 -29.36 -5.58 50.03
N TYR A 915 -28.27 -6.27 49.65
CA TYR A 915 -27.96 -6.69 48.29
C TYR A 915 -28.33 -8.16 48.07
N THR A 916 -28.77 -8.47 46.85
CA THR A 916 -28.82 -9.84 46.31
C THR A 916 -27.41 -10.24 45.88
N GLU A 917 -26.91 -11.37 46.35
CA GLU A 917 -25.53 -11.82 46.10
C GLU A 917 -25.52 -13.10 45.23
N ILE A 918 -24.86 -13.01 44.08
CA ILE A 918 -24.67 -14.09 43.10
C ILE A 918 -23.18 -14.44 43.10
N SER A 919 -22.81 -15.61 43.62
CA SER A 919 -21.42 -16.07 43.62
C SER A 919 -21.06 -16.73 42.29
N LEU A 920 -19.99 -16.23 41.68
CA LEU A 920 -19.38 -16.83 40.49
C LEU A 920 -18.36 -17.88 40.93
N HIS A 921 -18.57 -19.12 40.53
CA HIS A 921 -17.66 -20.24 40.75
C HIS A 921 -17.04 -20.70 39.43
N LEU A 922 -15.75 -20.98 39.46
CA LEU A 922 -14.94 -21.39 38.32
C LEU A 922 -14.19 -22.70 38.67
N GLY A 923 -14.20 -23.65 37.74
CA GLY A 923 -13.58 -24.97 37.92
C GLY A 923 -14.34 -25.90 38.88
N GLU A 924 -14.02 -27.20 38.87
CA GLU A 924 -14.65 -28.19 39.74
C GLU A 924 -13.68 -28.74 40.80
N SER A 925 -14.18 -29.10 41.99
CA SER A 925 -13.36 -29.74 43.03
C SER A 925 -12.73 -31.09 42.61
N THR A 926 -13.25 -31.70 41.55
CA THR A 926 -12.78 -32.94 40.90
C THR A 926 -11.79 -32.69 39.77
N TRP A 927 -11.81 -31.48 39.20
CA TRP A 927 -10.96 -31.02 38.09
C TRP A 927 -10.67 -29.52 38.30
N PRO A 928 -9.76 -29.17 39.24
CA PRO A 928 -9.35 -27.79 39.42
C PRO A 928 -8.60 -27.30 38.17
N LEU A 929 -8.74 -26.02 37.87
CA LEU A 929 -7.92 -25.39 36.83
C LEU A 929 -6.46 -25.42 37.31
N PRO A 930 -5.52 -25.96 36.53
CA PRO A 930 -4.15 -26.20 36.97
C PRO A 930 -3.27 -24.94 36.94
N ASP A 931 -3.71 -23.92 36.21
CA ASP A 931 -2.93 -22.74 35.86
C ASP A 931 -3.88 -21.55 35.67
N ALA A 932 -4.35 -20.96 36.77
CA ALA A 932 -5.21 -19.78 36.73
C ALA A 932 -4.42 -18.51 37.03
N TYR A 933 -4.53 -17.55 36.11
CA TYR A 933 -3.83 -16.28 36.20
C TYR A 933 -4.78 -15.07 36.06
N GLY A 934 -5.86 -15.19 35.30
CA GLY A 934 -6.88 -14.14 35.20
C GLY A 934 -8.26 -14.63 34.76
N LEU A 935 -9.24 -13.74 34.85
CA LEU A 935 -10.63 -13.99 34.50
C LEU A 935 -11.30 -12.67 34.09
N ALA A 936 -11.96 -12.63 32.94
CA ALA A 936 -12.79 -11.52 32.49
C ALA A 936 -14.20 -12.02 32.15
N PHE A 937 -15.22 -11.19 32.36
CA PHE A 937 -16.59 -11.50 31.94
C PHE A 937 -17.48 -10.25 31.86
N GLU A 938 -18.61 -10.39 31.18
CA GLU A 938 -19.70 -9.43 31.19
C GLU A 938 -20.91 -9.97 31.96
N ALA A 939 -21.52 -9.14 32.80
CA ALA A 939 -22.81 -9.42 33.42
C ALA A 939 -23.86 -8.36 33.04
N TYR A 940 -25.03 -8.84 32.64
CA TYR A 940 -26.18 -8.07 32.19
C TYR A 940 -27.32 -8.19 33.18
N PHE A 941 -28.05 -7.10 33.42
CA PHE A 941 -29.15 -7.00 34.38
C PHE A 941 -30.21 -6.00 33.91
N ASP A 942 -31.43 -6.05 34.46
CA ASP A 942 -32.50 -5.09 34.14
C ASP A 942 -32.21 -3.71 34.80
N PRO A 943 -31.87 -2.65 34.04
CA PRO A 943 -31.53 -1.34 34.60
C PRO A 943 -32.74 -0.60 35.20
N SER A 944 -33.97 -1.11 34.99
CA SER A 944 -35.17 -0.58 35.64
C SER A 944 -35.41 -1.17 37.03
N ARG A 945 -34.71 -2.25 37.40
CA ARG A 945 -34.87 -2.99 38.68
C ARG A 945 -33.65 -2.88 39.60
N VAL A 946 -32.45 -2.79 39.04
CA VAL A 946 -31.20 -2.72 39.79
C VAL A 946 -30.81 -1.25 39.97
N ALA A 947 -30.72 -0.79 41.22
CA ALA A 947 -30.35 0.57 41.57
C ALA A 947 -28.84 0.78 41.77
N ASP A 948 -28.11 -0.30 42.07
CA ASP A 948 -26.65 -0.32 42.23
C ASP A 948 -26.13 -1.75 41.96
N VAL A 949 -24.93 -1.86 41.41
CA VAL A 949 -24.25 -3.13 41.13
C VAL A 949 -22.77 -3.03 41.49
N GLN A 950 -22.28 -4.01 42.23
CA GLN A 950 -20.89 -4.09 42.67
C GLN A 950 -20.37 -5.51 42.42
N PHE A 951 -19.09 -5.63 42.08
CA PHE A 951 -18.37 -6.90 42.18
C PHE A 951 -17.60 -6.96 43.51
N SER A 952 -17.32 -8.17 43.98
CA SER A 952 -16.48 -8.39 45.15
C SER A 952 -15.68 -9.68 45.00
N THR A 953 -14.37 -9.54 45.09
CA THR A 953 -13.37 -10.62 45.12
C THR A 953 -13.22 -11.28 46.51
N THR A 954 -14.06 -10.93 47.49
CA THR A 954 -13.97 -11.46 48.86
C THR A 954 -14.11 -12.98 48.89
N GLY A 955 -13.06 -13.67 49.35
CA GLY A 955 -13.03 -15.14 49.42
C GLY A 955 -12.85 -15.83 48.07
N SER A 956 -12.31 -15.11 47.06
CA SER A 956 -11.81 -15.70 45.83
C SER A 956 -10.67 -16.69 46.11
N TRP A 957 -10.66 -17.84 45.44
CA TRP A 957 -9.49 -18.73 45.44
C TRP A 957 -8.40 -18.28 44.46
N LEU A 958 -8.73 -17.41 43.50
CA LEU A 958 -7.82 -16.90 42.46
C LEU A 958 -6.81 -15.88 43.02
N GLY A 959 -7.12 -15.20 44.12
CA GLY A 959 -6.26 -14.21 44.77
C GLY A 959 -7.01 -13.25 45.68
N THR A 960 -6.26 -12.35 46.32
CA THR A 960 -6.73 -11.27 47.19
C THR A 960 -6.43 -9.93 46.51
N ALA A 961 -7.50 -9.19 46.17
CA ALA A 961 -7.38 -7.92 45.48
C ALA A 961 -6.54 -6.90 46.29
N GLY A 962 -5.49 -6.36 45.67
CA GLY A 962 -4.54 -5.43 46.29
C GLY A 962 -3.37 -6.08 47.05
N GLU A 963 -3.27 -7.42 47.09
CA GLU A 963 -2.09 -8.13 47.62
C GLU A 963 -1.35 -8.94 46.55
N ASP A 964 -2.05 -9.88 45.88
CA ASP A 964 -1.50 -10.74 44.81
C ASP A 964 -2.36 -10.75 43.53
N MET A 965 -3.41 -9.93 43.48
CA MET A 965 -4.34 -9.83 42.37
C MET A 965 -4.85 -8.38 42.21
N MET A 966 -5.15 -7.96 40.98
CA MET A 966 -5.89 -6.72 40.68
C MET A 966 -7.31 -7.02 40.20
N GLU A 967 -8.20 -6.04 40.41
CA GLU A 967 -9.60 -6.06 39.97
C GLU A 967 -9.89 -4.76 39.21
N LEU A 968 -10.40 -4.89 37.98
CA LEU A 968 -10.88 -3.78 37.17
C LEU A 968 -12.36 -4.02 36.81
N THR A 969 -13.23 -3.11 37.25
CA THR A 969 -14.69 -3.23 37.08
C THR A 969 -15.26 -1.95 36.47
N LYS A 970 -15.95 -2.06 35.33
CA LYS A 970 -16.61 -0.95 34.63
C LYS A 970 -18.12 -1.18 34.57
N VAL A 971 -18.89 -0.29 35.18
CA VAL A 971 -20.36 -0.37 35.21
C VAL A 971 -20.96 0.60 34.19
N PHE A 972 -21.97 0.14 33.45
CA PHE A 972 -22.78 0.89 32.49
C PHE A 972 -24.26 0.84 32.92
N PRO A 973 -24.70 1.65 33.91
CA PRO A 973 -26.03 1.51 34.51
C PRO A 973 -27.18 1.78 33.54
N SER A 974 -26.98 2.65 32.54
CA SER A 974 -28.01 3.03 31.56
C SER A 974 -28.43 1.89 30.62
N ILE A 975 -27.54 0.94 30.37
CA ILE A 975 -27.76 -0.22 29.49
C ILE A 975 -27.76 -1.55 30.26
N GLY A 976 -27.70 -1.50 31.60
CA GLY A 976 -27.75 -2.69 32.44
C GLY A 976 -26.58 -3.64 32.27
N LYS A 977 -25.35 -3.12 32.08
CA LYS A 977 -24.13 -3.94 31.89
C LYS A 977 -23.07 -3.64 32.94
N VAL A 978 -22.32 -4.65 33.38
CA VAL A 978 -21.04 -4.51 34.06
C VAL A 978 -20.00 -5.43 33.40
N GLN A 979 -18.80 -4.91 33.21
CA GLN A 979 -17.63 -5.67 32.74
C GLN A 979 -16.65 -5.79 33.90
N VAL A 980 -16.11 -6.99 34.12
CA VAL A 980 -15.21 -7.31 35.23
C VAL A 980 -13.98 -8.01 34.68
N SER A 981 -12.80 -7.66 35.19
CA SER A 981 -11.54 -8.31 34.89
C SER A 981 -10.68 -8.47 36.15
N LEU A 982 -10.14 -9.67 36.34
CA LEU A 982 -9.24 -10.07 37.41
C LEU A 982 -7.93 -10.57 36.80
N VAL A 983 -6.80 -10.21 37.39
CA VAL A 983 -5.49 -10.74 37.01
C VAL A 983 -4.56 -10.82 38.21
N ARG A 984 -3.73 -11.87 38.30
CA ARG A 984 -2.68 -12.00 39.32
C ARG A 984 -1.51 -11.06 39.02
N THR A 985 -0.81 -10.66 40.07
CA THR A 985 0.30 -9.67 40.01
C THR A 985 1.58 -10.15 40.67
N ASP A 986 1.61 -11.37 41.20
CA ASP A 986 2.78 -11.97 41.85
C ASP A 986 3.59 -12.89 40.92
N HIS A 987 3.21 -12.96 39.63
CA HIS A 987 3.78 -13.84 38.61
C HIS A 987 3.71 -15.34 38.95
N LEU A 988 2.79 -15.75 39.83
CA LEU A 988 2.56 -17.15 40.17
C LEU A 988 1.16 -17.58 39.73
N PRO A 989 1.01 -18.65 38.93
CA PRO A 989 -0.30 -19.23 38.68
C PRO A 989 -0.88 -19.90 39.92
N GLN A 990 -2.19 -19.80 40.06
CA GLN A 990 -2.92 -20.32 41.20
C GLN A 990 -3.80 -21.50 40.76
N PRO A 991 -3.44 -22.76 41.06
CA PRO A 991 -4.30 -23.89 40.76
C PRO A 991 -5.50 -23.95 41.72
N GLY A 992 -6.73 -24.11 41.23
CA GLY A 992 -7.90 -24.12 42.10
C GLY A 992 -9.27 -24.34 41.46
N SER A 993 -10.30 -24.30 42.32
CA SER A 993 -11.71 -24.37 41.93
C SER A 993 -12.62 -23.82 43.04
N GLY A 994 -13.81 -23.34 42.66
CA GLY A 994 -14.79 -22.74 43.57
C GLY A 994 -15.00 -21.26 43.31
N ARG A 995 -15.36 -20.49 44.34
CA ARG A 995 -15.70 -19.05 44.24
C ARG A 995 -14.53 -18.20 43.76
N VAL A 996 -14.72 -17.43 42.70
CA VAL A 996 -13.78 -16.41 42.20
C VAL A 996 -14.23 -14.98 42.50
N GLY A 997 -15.51 -14.78 42.80
CA GLY A 997 -16.06 -13.52 43.29
C GLY A 997 -17.57 -13.56 43.43
N THR A 998 -18.17 -12.42 43.72
CA THR A 998 -19.61 -12.27 43.97
C THR A 998 -20.13 -10.97 43.38
N LEU A 999 -21.13 -11.07 42.51
CA LEU A 999 -21.89 -9.94 42.00
C LEU A 999 -22.97 -9.58 43.02
N ARG A 1000 -23.07 -8.29 43.38
CA ARG A 1000 -23.96 -7.76 44.41
C ARG A 1000 -24.90 -6.76 43.76
N LEU A 1001 -26.20 -7.08 43.73
CA LEU A 1001 -27.25 -6.28 43.09
C LEU A 1001 -28.16 -5.65 44.15
N LEU A 1002 -28.28 -4.32 44.15
CA LEU A 1002 -29.24 -3.59 44.99
C LEU A 1002 -30.56 -3.46 44.23
N CYS A 1003 -31.60 -4.16 44.69
CA CYS A 1003 -32.87 -4.26 43.97
C CYS A 1003 -34.02 -3.73 44.84
N PRO A 1004 -34.48 -2.49 44.66
CA PRO A 1004 -35.53 -1.88 45.49
C PRO A 1004 -36.85 -2.67 45.43
N GLY A 1005 -37.12 -3.46 46.48
CA GLY A 1005 -38.28 -4.36 46.57
C GLY A 1005 -37.95 -5.85 46.55
N GLY A 1006 -36.68 -6.24 46.31
CA GLY A 1006 -36.20 -7.62 46.41
C GLY A 1006 -36.39 -8.49 45.16
N ASP A 1007 -36.75 -7.89 44.02
CA ASP A 1007 -36.79 -8.54 42.70
C ASP A 1007 -35.76 -7.85 41.79
N CYS A 1008 -34.73 -8.57 41.38
CA CYS A 1008 -33.68 -8.08 40.48
C CYS A 1008 -33.95 -8.39 39.00
N GLY A 1009 -35.01 -9.14 38.68
CA GLY A 1009 -35.23 -9.70 37.35
C GLY A 1009 -34.24 -10.82 37.01
N GLU A 1010 -33.83 -10.84 35.75
CA GLU A 1010 -32.80 -11.74 35.24
C GLU A 1010 -31.42 -11.08 35.33
N CYS A 1011 -30.40 -11.87 35.66
CA CYS A 1011 -29.01 -11.48 35.58
C CYS A 1011 -28.26 -12.53 34.75
N THR A 1012 -27.57 -12.12 33.69
CA THR A 1012 -26.96 -13.02 32.71
C THR A 1012 -25.47 -12.76 32.60
N VAL A 1013 -24.66 -13.79 32.81
CA VAL A 1013 -23.19 -13.72 32.66
C VAL A 1013 -22.79 -14.39 31.35
N ARG A 1014 -21.97 -13.71 30.53
CA ARG A 1014 -21.48 -14.17 29.22
C ARG A 1014 -20.13 -13.54 28.89
N ASN A 1015 -19.57 -13.89 27.72
CA ASN A 1015 -18.25 -13.44 27.27
C ASN A 1015 -17.19 -13.69 28.37
N ILE A 1016 -17.26 -14.89 28.96
CA ILE A 1016 -16.39 -15.29 30.07
C ILE A 1016 -15.10 -15.82 29.46
N GLN A 1017 -13.98 -15.21 29.83
CA GLN A 1017 -12.67 -15.52 29.29
C GLN A 1017 -11.69 -15.74 30.45
N PHE A 1018 -10.81 -16.72 30.29
CA PHE A 1018 -9.88 -17.17 31.34
C PHE A 1018 -8.44 -17.11 30.85
N LEU A 1019 -7.55 -16.56 31.67
CA LEU A 1019 -6.14 -16.33 31.35
C LEU A 1019 -5.22 -17.30 32.12
N GLN A 1020 -4.29 -17.93 31.41
CA GLN A 1020 -3.20 -18.74 31.92
C GLN A 1020 -1.91 -17.92 32.18
N SER A 1021 -0.96 -18.46 32.95
CA SER A 1021 0.28 -17.73 33.29
C SER A 1021 1.28 -17.58 32.14
N ASP A 1022 1.06 -18.29 31.03
CA ASP A 1022 1.80 -18.18 29.78
C ASP A 1022 1.19 -17.16 28.79
N GLY A 1023 0.18 -16.41 29.23
CA GLY A 1023 -0.49 -15.36 28.46
C GLY A 1023 -1.68 -15.83 27.63
N HIS A 1024 -1.94 -17.13 27.51
CA HIS A 1024 -3.06 -17.62 26.70
C HIS A 1024 -4.41 -17.34 27.35
N ALA A 1025 -5.35 -16.86 26.54
CA ALA A 1025 -6.75 -16.67 26.90
C ALA A 1025 -7.62 -17.79 26.31
N PHE A 1026 -8.62 -18.24 27.06
CA PHE A 1026 -9.61 -19.23 26.64
C PHE A 1026 -11.02 -18.71 26.89
N ASP A 1027 -11.86 -18.77 25.86
CA ASP A 1027 -13.28 -18.53 25.99
C ASP A 1027 -13.97 -19.70 26.71
N VAL A 1028 -14.90 -19.37 27.59
CA VAL A 1028 -15.70 -20.34 28.33
C VAL A 1028 -17.10 -20.40 27.70
N GLU A 1029 -17.35 -21.42 26.88
CA GLU A 1029 -18.64 -21.62 26.22
C GLU A 1029 -19.82 -21.62 27.22
N GLY A 1030 -20.69 -20.60 27.10
CA GLY A 1030 -21.99 -20.58 27.77
C GLY A 1030 -22.51 -19.20 28.13
N GLU A 1031 -23.83 -19.04 28.06
CA GLU A 1031 -24.55 -17.91 28.65
C GLU A 1031 -25.28 -18.38 29.92
N PHE A 1032 -24.95 -17.78 31.06
CA PHE A 1032 -25.41 -18.20 32.38
C PHE A 1032 -26.44 -17.22 32.93
N THR A 1033 -27.73 -17.47 32.64
CA THR A 1033 -28.84 -16.68 33.16
C THR A 1033 -29.31 -17.17 34.53
N TRP A 1034 -29.40 -16.24 35.47
CA TRP A 1034 -29.97 -16.39 36.81
C TRP A 1034 -31.27 -15.58 36.93
N GLN A 1035 -32.29 -16.12 37.60
CA GLN A 1035 -33.55 -15.43 37.89
C GLN A 1035 -33.75 -15.23 39.39
N ALA A 1036 -34.14 -14.01 39.80
CA ALA A 1036 -34.52 -13.71 41.18
C ALA A 1036 -35.89 -14.31 41.57
N GLU A 1037 -35.92 -15.46 42.25
CA GLU A 1037 -37.18 -15.98 42.82
C GLU A 1037 -37.53 -15.32 44.18
N SER A 1038 -38.78 -14.84 44.28
CA SER A 1038 -39.35 -14.27 45.50
C SER A 1038 -39.44 -15.29 46.65
N LEU A 1039 -38.87 -14.94 47.81
CA LEU A 1039 -38.80 -15.72 49.06
C LEU A 1039 -40.16 -16.02 49.74
N SER A 1040 -41.10 -16.68 49.05
CA SER A 1040 -42.46 -16.96 49.57
C SER A 1040 -42.94 -18.41 49.49
N SER A 1041 -42.23 -19.33 48.82
CA SER A 1041 -42.77 -20.69 48.50
C SER A 1041 -41.92 -21.91 48.94
N VAL A 1042 -40.64 -21.74 49.31
CA VAL A 1042 -39.75 -22.86 49.65
C VAL A 1042 -39.89 -23.29 51.11
N ASN A 1043 -40.29 -24.55 51.35
CA ASN A 1043 -40.55 -25.08 52.68
C ASN A 1043 -39.48 -26.10 53.13
N SER A 1044 -38.48 -25.63 53.87
CA SER A 1044 -37.35 -26.44 54.37
C SER A 1044 -37.72 -27.64 55.27
N ARG A 1045 -38.97 -27.71 55.77
CA ARG A 1045 -39.48 -28.92 56.46
C ARG A 1045 -39.97 -30.00 55.51
N LEU A 1046 -40.44 -29.64 54.31
CA LEU A 1046 -40.90 -30.59 53.30
C LEU A 1046 -39.73 -31.35 52.67
N GLU A 1047 -38.61 -30.66 52.44
CA GLU A 1047 -37.42 -31.23 51.82
C GLU A 1047 -36.88 -32.47 52.58
N ARG A 1048 -36.91 -32.44 53.92
CA ARG A 1048 -36.50 -33.58 54.76
C ARG A 1048 -37.45 -34.78 54.74
N GLN A 1049 -38.64 -34.63 54.15
CA GLN A 1049 -39.66 -35.68 54.04
C GLN A 1049 -39.69 -36.34 52.66
N VAL A 1050 -38.99 -35.77 51.67
CA VAL A 1050 -38.77 -36.36 50.36
C VAL A 1050 -37.51 -37.22 50.43
N GLN A 1051 -37.60 -38.48 49.99
CA GLN A 1051 -36.48 -39.43 49.98
C GLN A 1051 -36.16 -39.87 48.56
N LEU A 1052 -34.87 -39.97 48.24
CA LEU A 1052 -34.37 -40.42 46.94
C LEU A 1052 -33.42 -41.59 47.15
N PHE A 1053 -33.65 -42.70 46.44
CA PHE A 1053 -32.73 -43.84 46.40
C PHE A 1053 -32.50 -44.28 44.95
N PRO A 1054 -31.27 -44.22 44.43
CA PRO A 1054 -30.95 -44.79 43.12
C PRO A 1054 -30.96 -46.33 43.19
N ASN A 1055 -31.45 -46.99 42.14
CA ASN A 1055 -31.32 -48.42 41.93
C ASN A 1055 -30.69 -48.68 40.56
N PRO A 1056 -29.33 -48.65 40.46
CA PRO A 1056 -28.63 -48.76 39.18
C PRO A 1056 -28.95 -50.05 38.42
N VAL A 1057 -29.13 -51.18 39.14
CA VAL A 1057 -29.41 -52.50 38.54
C VAL A 1057 -30.75 -52.57 37.78
N ARG A 1058 -31.67 -51.63 38.05
CA ARG A 1058 -32.94 -51.51 37.33
C ARG A 1058 -33.09 -50.18 36.58
N GLU A 1059 -32.03 -49.37 36.50
CA GLU A 1059 -31.99 -48.06 35.82
C GLU A 1059 -33.14 -47.11 36.24
N ILE A 1060 -33.48 -47.13 37.54
CA ILE A 1060 -34.53 -46.30 38.14
C ILE A 1060 -34.02 -45.48 39.33
N LEU A 1061 -34.58 -44.27 39.47
CA LEU A 1061 -34.55 -43.49 40.70
C LEU A 1061 -35.86 -43.72 41.46
N GLN A 1062 -35.78 -44.21 42.70
CA GLN A 1062 -36.94 -44.31 43.57
C GLN A 1062 -37.17 -43.00 44.34
N VAL A 1063 -38.38 -42.45 44.21
CA VAL A 1063 -38.80 -41.17 44.78
C VAL A 1063 -39.91 -41.39 45.81
N GLY A 1064 -39.60 -41.18 47.09
CA GLY A 1064 -40.49 -41.35 48.23
C GLY A 1064 -41.10 -40.02 48.65
N LEU A 1065 -42.42 -39.89 48.57
CA LEU A 1065 -43.14 -38.63 48.82
C LEU A 1065 -44.11 -38.68 50.01
N PRO A 1066 -44.21 -37.60 50.81
CA PRO A 1066 -45.16 -37.49 51.92
C PRO A 1066 -46.62 -37.24 51.46
N GLY A 1067 -46.83 -36.92 50.18
CA GLY A 1067 -48.13 -36.69 49.54
C GLY A 1067 -48.04 -36.86 48.02
N ALA A 1068 -49.16 -36.83 47.30
CA ALA A 1068 -49.16 -36.86 45.84
C ALA A 1068 -48.82 -35.47 45.24
N GLY A 1069 -48.29 -35.47 44.02
CA GLY A 1069 -47.84 -34.26 43.31
C GLY A 1069 -47.39 -34.55 41.87
N SER A 1070 -46.61 -33.66 41.29
CA SER A 1070 -45.88 -33.88 40.04
C SER A 1070 -44.38 -33.70 40.25
N ALA A 1071 -43.58 -34.17 39.30
CA ALA A 1071 -42.16 -33.86 39.26
C ALA A 1071 -41.66 -33.77 37.82
N SER A 1072 -40.66 -32.92 37.59
CA SER A 1072 -39.89 -32.86 36.36
C SER A 1072 -38.40 -33.03 36.64
N LEU A 1073 -37.69 -33.59 35.68
CA LEU A 1073 -36.24 -33.70 35.68
C LEU A 1073 -35.70 -32.81 34.57
N VAL A 1074 -34.87 -31.84 34.92
CA VAL A 1074 -34.34 -30.83 34.00
C VAL A 1074 -32.82 -30.91 33.99
N GLY A 1075 -32.20 -30.93 32.81
CA GLY A 1075 -30.74 -30.86 32.67
C GLY A 1075 -30.20 -29.49 33.10
N VAL A 1076 -28.91 -29.40 33.39
CA VAL A 1076 -28.26 -28.12 33.76
C VAL A 1076 -28.34 -27.06 32.66
N ASN A 1077 -28.49 -27.46 31.40
CA ASN A 1077 -28.76 -26.59 30.24
C ASN A 1077 -30.23 -26.15 30.10
N GLY A 1078 -31.05 -26.30 31.15
CA GLY A 1078 -32.48 -25.95 31.13
C GLY A 1078 -33.39 -26.90 30.35
N GLN A 1079 -32.85 -27.90 29.62
CA GLN A 1079 -33.68 -28.82 28.84
C GLN A 1079 -34.44 -29.81 29.74
N GLN A 1080 -35.77 -29.83 29.62
CA GLN A 1080 -36.62 -30.77 30.36
C GLN A 1080 -36.46 -32.19 29.82
N ALA A 1081 -35.86 -33.08 30.61
CA ALA A 1081 -35.52 -34.44 30.23
C ALA A 1081 -36.59 -35.47 30.65
N TRP A 1082 -37.40 -35.17 31.67
CA TRP A 1082 -38.52 -36.02 32.09
C TRP A 1082 -39.60 -35.21 32.83
N GLU A 1083 -40.86 -35.65 32.79
CA GLU A 1083 -41.94 -35.15 33.66
C GLU A 1083 -42.99 -36.23 33.93
N GLY A 1084 -43.58 -36.23 35.13
CA GLY A 1084 -44.67 -37.14 35.47
C GLY A 1084 -45.39 -36.83 36.79
N ALA A 1085 -46.60 -37.38 36.93
CA ALA A 1085 -47.35 -37.34 38.18
C ALA A 1085 -46.86 -38.42 39.16
N LEU A 1086 -46.64 -38.04 40.42
CA LEU A 1086 -46.14 -38.91 41.48
C LEU A 1086 -47.20 -39.11 42.59
N LYS A 1087 -47.33 -40.34 43.07
CA LYS A 1087 -48.26 -40.73 44.14
C LYS A 1087 -47.60 -40.57 45.51
N GLN A 1088 -48.42 -40.50 46.56
CA GLN A 1088 -47.93 -40.60 47.93
C GLN A 1088 -47.29 -41.98 48.16
N GLY A 1089 -46.12 -42.01 48.81
CA GLY A 1089 -45.30 -43.21 48.95
C GLY A 1089 -44.17 -43.27 47.92
N TRP A 1090 -43.71 -44.49 47.59
CA TRP A 1090 -42.62 -44.73 46.64
C TRP A 1090 -43.09 -44.76 45.19
N ASN A 1091 -42.35 -44.08 44.33
CA ASN A 1091 -42.53 -44.03 42.88
C ASN A 1091 -41.22 -44.44 42.19
N GLU A 1092 -41.30 -45.07 41.01
CA GLU A 1092 -40.13 -45.40 40.19
C GLU A 1092 -40.07 -44.41 39.01
N VAL A 1093 -38.95 -43.67 38.87
CA VAL A 1093 -38.64 -42.82 37.72
C VAL A 1093 -37.55 -43.50 36.91
N PHE A 1094 -37.82 -43.83 35.64
CA PHE A 1094 -36.83 -44.46 34.76
C PHE A 1094 -35.80 -43.43 34.28
N VAL A 1095 -34.51 -43.75 34.43
CA VAL A 1095 -33.39 -42.86 34.11
C VAL A 1095 -32.50 -43.41 32.98
N LYS A 1096 -32.80 -44.59 32.45
CA LYS A 1096 -32.02 -45.29 31.40
C LYS A 1096 -31.80 -44.51 30.10
N ASP A 1097 -32.75 -43.67 29.72
CA ASP A 1097 -32.73 -42.92 28.45
C ASP A 1097 -32.14 -41.50 28.63
N LEU A 1098 -31.66 -41.18 29.84
CA LEU A 1098 -30.97 -39.93 30.13
C LEU A 1098 -29.50 -40.05 29.75
N ARG A 1099 -28.93 -38.95 29.24
CA ARG A 1099 -27.48 -38.88 29.00
C ARG A 1099 -26.75 -38.79 30.36
N PRO A 1100 -25.49 -39.25 30.46
CA PRO A 1100 -24.66 -38.96 31.61
C PRO A 1100 -24.57 -37.44 31.84
N GLY A 1101 -24.72 -37.00 33.09
CA GLY A 1101 -24.79 -35.59 33.43
C GLY A 1101 -25.51 -35.27 34.73
N VAL A 1102 -25.55 -33.98 35.06
CA VAL A 1102 -26.26 -33.45 36.23
C VAL A 1102 -27.67 -33.03 35.83
N TYR A 1103 -28.63 -33.41 36.66
CA TYR A 1103 -30.04 -33.09 36.52
C TYR A 1103 -30.62 -32.55 37.83
N ILE A 1104 -31.60 -31.66 37.73
CA ILE A 1104 -32.40 -31.18 38.85
C ILE A 1104 -33.78 -31.82 38.80
N LEU A 1105 -34.08 -32.65 39.81
CA LEU A 1105 -35.41 -33.18 40.07
C LEU A 1105 -36.22 -32.14 40.84
N ARG A 1106 -37.14 -31.46 40.16
CA ARG A 1106 -38.12 -30.54 40.74
C ARG A 1106 -39.39 -31.33 41.08
N ILE A 1107 -39.90 -31.21 42.30
CA ILE A 1107 -41.07 -31.94 42.81
C ILE A 1107 -42.08 -30.93 43.35
N GLN A 1108 -43.26 -30.89 42.74
CA GLN A 1108 -44.36 -30.02 43.12
C GLN A 1108 -45.37 -30.76 43.99
N LEU A 1109 -45.49 -30.38 45.27
CA LEU A 1109 -46.47 -30.91 46.20
C LEU A 1109 -47.49 -29.82 46.58
N GLN A 1110 -48.69 -30.20 47.04
CA GLN A 1110 -49.71 -29.26 47.53
C GLN A 1110 -49.26 -28.36 48.70
N LYS A 1111 -48.08 -28.61 49.29
CA LYS A 1111 -47.53 -27.87 50.44
C LYS A 1111 -46.23 -27.09 50.11
N GLY A 1112 -45.86 -27.01 48.84
CA GLY A 1112 -44.66 -26.33 48.36
C GLY A 1112 -43.83 -27.17 47.39
N THR A 1113 -42.80 -26.54 46.82
CA THR A 1113 -41.86 -27.14 45.86
C THR A 1113 -40.61 -27.65 46.57
N VAL A 1114 -40.02 -28.73 46.06
CA VAL A 1114 -38.73 -29.28 46.51
C VAL A 1114 -37.86 -29.55 45.28
N ALA A 1115 -36.61 -29.10 45.28
CA ALA A 1115 -35.61 -29.42 44.26
C ALA A 1115 -34.53 -30.35 44.84
N LYS A 1116 -34.01 -31.28 44.03
CA LYS A 1116 -32.90 -32.17 44.39
C LYS A 1116 -31.97 -32.41 43.20
N LYS A 1117 -30.65 -32.35 43.44
CA LYS A 1117 -29.62 -32.76 42.48
C LYS A 1117 -29.66 -34.28 42.29
N VAL A 1118 -29.68 -34.72 41.04
CA VAL A 1118 -29.56 -36.11 40.59
C VAL A 1118 -28.38 -36.16 39.62
N ILE A 1119 -27.52 -37.16 39.76
CA ILE A 1119 -26.36 -37.36 38.88
C ILE A 1119 -26.54 -38.70 38.18
N VAL A 1120 -26.49 -38.68 36.84
CA VAL A 1120 -26.49 -39.87 36.00
C VAL A 1120 -25.06 -40.07 35.51
N LEU A 1121 -24.49 -41.25 35.74
CA LEU A 1121 -23.11 -41.60 35.35
C LEU A 1121 -23.14 -42.45 34.08
N SER A 1122 -22.05 -42.45 33.31
CA SER A 1122 -21.90 -43.32 32.14
C SER A 1122 -21.55 -44.75 32.56
N ASP A 1123 -22.15 -45.74 31.90
CA ASP A 1123 -21.79 -47.14 32.11
C ASP A 1123 -20.41 -47.46 31.49
N LYS A 1124 -19.33 -47.21 32.27
CA LYS A 1124 -18.04 -47.91 32.22
C LYS A 1124 -17.14 -47.50 33.40
N ASN A 1125 -16.98 -48.46 34.33
CA ASN A 1125 -16.12 -48.47 35.54
C ASN A 1125 -16.55 -47.60 36.73
#